data_AF-A0A517PHG5-F1
#
_entry.id   AF-A0A517PHG5-F1
#
_cell.length_a   1.000
_cell.length_b   1.000
_cell.length_c   1.000
_cell.angle_alpha   90.00
_cell.angle_beta   90.00
_cell.angle_gamma   90.00
#
_symmetry.space_group_name_H-M   'P 1'
#
loop_
_entity.id
_entity.type
_entity.pdbx_description
1 polymer ?
#
loop_
_entity_poly.entity_id
_entity_poly.type
_entity_poly.pdbx_seq_one_letter_code
_entity_poly.pdbx_strand_id
1 'polypeptide(L)'
;MKRLCFALLLALCATASPLSADTFDPEPADPGFEGGQVGGDVSELFGDSAWFGRYRPHVGYRYQAGDTIGRIGGLSSFDAFFPVLEGDDSDWLMFIDARLLLGDDNHNLGSNVGLGARQYLPEYQRTIGGYIYHDTRDAGYANFDQVSGGIETLGDIWDARLNWYVPTGTTRKQYATTHVNNGGSYQFIGHYLYGGTFTRYYQAAMKGLDMEAGAKFYTNDYMDLRAYAGWYHFQASGSPQAWGWKSRVESRISDKVSLNLSVQNDRVFDTTVNFSVGIQWPSITGLRNGPRSDLKAWDRLGESPERLRAIVVDNQEVQDPNGGLIINPSTGNPYYFMHVATGGNSDGSYEDPYATLAAAFADPRTQAGDLIVYDHRDGSETGNFVLADNTQVLSEGPAQFINSQFGSLQLPDSGTGINPDITGSFTLNNRSVLSGFDITTTGAGSSIIANGVGNLMVSNNTINHNGAGTAISLTNLTGPATFDQTPLTKTDGLGVSITGSQNAADVTFTNSSITNTNGNAVVIANSGGTIEFGQITTTNGSTAVDIDDSSANITIAELNTSNTTLAPLDINNVSGSVTLNGGTFNNSGFSGVQIVNSNNITIKNTTINSPSTYGINGVNVNNFNFSSNTINNADSDGISVSGSGNGTISGNTIRSIVTAFSTGIDVTLNGNANVDIDNNTITSVIALAGSGIEVTASSGDVTTRIRDNQITSFVDAFGNGIDFTSNSTGVVDTTITGNTITNTIGAFGDAITFHGTANGVMTTNISNNTINNTAGAFGNAINVIYDDGSATTTISQNTIDSDDVGNLFGTSIYLNLNTTGTTTSYITENIISDDNNLALFTDGIAVDIDRGTNNTLFINKNKIAQYGGVFDDGIEIVADTISGASANVQIHDNILNGSAGIGGRGLDVFTSFGSNSLLLDVTGNNTDTSLYFEAVLGGEILVEDLPNLQINNNGASITTIGNVQNAP
;
A
#
# COMPACT_ATOMS: atom_id res chain seq x y z
N MET A 1 14.09 -65.89 49.63
CA MET A 1 14.49 -66.96 50.55
C MET A 1 15.02 -66.34 51.84
N LYS A 2 14.26 -66.54 52.93
CA LYS A 2 14.38 -65.85 54.21
C LYS A 2 15.55 -66.43 55.04
N ARG A 3 16.71 -65.77 55.01
CA ARG A 3 17.82 -65.81 56.00
C ARG A 3 19.13 -65.16 55.50
N LEU A 4 19.20 -64.74 54.23
CA LEU A 4 20.38 -64.06 53.68
C LEU A 4 20.42 -62.53 53.93
N CYS A 5 19.27 -61.88 54.18
CA CYS A 5 19.21 -60.41 54.28
C CYS A 5 19.64 -59.84 55.64
N PHE A 6 19.81 -60.67 56.69
CA PHE A 6 20.21 -60.19 58.01
C PHE A 6 21.75 -60.17 58.21
N ALA A 7 22.49 -60.88 57.37
CA ALA A 7 23.95 -60.95 57.45
C ALA A 7 24.66 -59.85 56.64
N LEU A 8 23.99 -59.21 55.68
CA LEU A 8 24.60 -58.16 54.85
C LEU A 8 24.63 -56.78 55.54
N LEU A 9 23.78 -56.56 56.56
CA LEU A 9 23.69 -55.29 57.29
C LEU A 9 24.81 -55.12 58.34
N LEU A 10 25.47 -56.20 58.76
CA LEU A 10 26.56 -56.18 59.75
C LEU A 10 27.96 -56.09 59.11
N ALA A 11 28.09 -56.19 57.80
CA ALA A 11 29.39 -56.21 57.12
C ALA A 11 29.93 -54.82 56.72
N LEU A 12 29.16 -53.74 56.87
CA LEU A 12 29.56 -52.39 56.47
C LEU A 12 29.92 -51.46 57.65
N CYS A 13 29.94 -51.96 58.89
CA CYS A 13 30.23 -51.16 60.10
C CYS A 13 31.60 -51.46 60.74
N ALA A 14 32.58 -51.95 59.99
CA ALA A 14 33.93 -52.15 60.48
C ALA A 14 34.91 -51.19 59.80
N THR A 15 35.29 -50.12 60.50
CA THR A 15 36.68 -49.61 60.68
C THR A 15 36.67 -48.14 61.13
N ALA A 16 36.90 -47.91 62.42
CA ALA A 16 37.79 -46.85 62.93
C ALA A 16 37.88 -46.98 64.47
N SER A 17 39.10 -47.18 64.95
CA SER A 17 39.48 -47.28 66.37
C SER A 17 39.96 -45.89 66.88
N PRO A 18 40.28 -45.71 68.18
CA PRO A 18 39.87 -44.53 68.95
C PRO A 18 41.00 -43.52 69.22
N LEU A 19 40.65 -42.34 69.74
CA LEU A 19 41.56 -41.51 70.54
C LEU A 19 40.92 -41.17 71.90
N SER A 20 41.60 -41.64 72.95
CA SER A 20 41.53 -41.24 74.37
C SER A 20 42.00 -39.78 74.56
N ALA A 21 41.86 -39.05 75.66
CA ALA A 21 41.44 -39.19 77.07
C ALA A 21 40.97 -37.75 77.47
N ASP A 22 40.38 -37.40 78.62
CA ASP A 22 40.73 -37.70 80.00
C ASP A 22 39.57 -37.27 80.92
N THR A 23 39.47 -37.94 82.06
CA THR A 23 38.50 -37.73 83.14
C THR A 23 38.85 -36.53 84.01
N PHE A 24 37.86 -35.73 84.43
CA PHE A 24 37.86 -35.05 85.72
C PHE A 24 36.42 -34.80 86.20
N ASP A 25 36.08 -35.43 87.32
CA ASP A 25 35.00 -35.05 88.24
C ASP A 25 35.65 -34.16 89.33
N PRO A 26 34.97 -33.17 89.92
CA PRO A 26 33.96 -33.48 90.93
C PRO A 26 32.72 -32.55 90.94
N GLU A 27 31.58 -33.12 91.35
CA GLU A 27 30.44 -32.44 91.98
C GLU A 27 30.90 -31.47 93.10
N PRO A 28 30.30 -30.26 93.26
CA PRO A 28 29.26 -30.17 94.30
C PRO A 28 28.17 -29.08 94.13
N ALA A 29 27.06 -29.36 94.80
CA ALA A 29 26.16 -28.45 95.53
C ALA A 29 25.14 -27.58 94.77
N ASP A 30 23.88 -27.92 95.01
CA ASP A 30 22.67 -27.12 94.88
C ASP A 30 22.75 -25.82 95.71
N PRO A 31 22.27 -24.68 95.16
CA PRO A 31 21.54 -23.72 95.99
C PRO A 31 20.21 -23.32 95.32
N GLY A 32 19.11 -23.52 96.06
CA GLY A 32 17.82 -22.95 95.71
C GLY A 32 17.80 -21.42 95.82
N PHE A 33 16.97 -20.75 95.02
CA PHE A 33 15.72 -20.13 95.46
C PHE A 33 15.05 -19.36 94.31
N GLU A 34 13.72 -19.55 94.24
CA GLU A 34 12.65 -18.61 93.90
C GLU A 34 12.76 -17.61 92.71
N GLY A 35 11.79 -17.76 91.81
CA GLY A 35 10.67 -16.80 91.79
C GLY A 35 10.83 -15.58 90.90
N GLY A 36 10.32 -15.67 89.67
CA GLY A 36 10.08 -14.52 88.81
C GLY A 36 9.26 -14.91 87.58
N GLN A 37 7.95 -15.10 87.77
CA GLN A 37 7.01 -15.21 86.66
C GLN A 37 6.87 -13.88 85.91
N VAL A 38 7.10 -13.93 84.60
CA VAL A 38 6.41 -13.14 83.59
C VAL A 38 6.20 -14.14 82.44
N GLY A 39 5.01 -14.62 82.12
CA GLY A 39 3.78 -13.88 81.90
C GLY A 39 3.48 -13.95 80.40
N GLY A 40 2.99 -15.11 79.96
CA GLY A 40 2.63 -15.44 78.58
C GLY A 40 2.10 -16.87 78.52
N ASP A 41 1.14 -17.17 79.41
CA ASP A 41 0.52 -18.48 79.51
C ASP A 41 -0.48 -18.68 78.36
N VAL A 42 -0.12 -19.50 77.38
CA VAL A 42 -1.01 -19.92 76.28
C VAL A 42 -1.75 -21.23 76.61
N SER A 43 -1.77 -21.66 77.88
CA SER A 43 -2.53 -22.83 78.34
C SER A 43 -4.04 -22.73 78.06
N GLU A 44 -4.55 -21.54 77.73
CA GLU A 44 -5.95 -21.32 77.36
C GLU A 44 -6.33 -21.77 75.94
N LEU A 45 -5.39 -22.07 75.02
CA LEU A 45 -5.78 -22.43 73.64
C LEU A 45 -6.39 -23.84 73.52
N PHE A 46 -6.10 -24.75 74.46
CA PHE A 46 -6.67 -26.11 74.50
C PHE A 46 -7.18 -26.57 75.89
N GLY A 47 -6.99 -25.76 76.94
CA GLY A 47 -7.41 -26.05 78.32
C GLY A 47 -6.89 -27.39 78.88
N ASP A 48 -7.26 -27.72 80.11
CA ASP A 48 -7.16 -29.09 80.66
C ASP A 48 -8.27 -29.98 80.08
N SER A 49 -8.49 -29.91 78.76
CA SER A 49 -9.44 -30.81 78.10
C SER A 49 -8.88 -32.24 78.14
N ALA A 50 -9.65 -33.17 78.72
CA ALA A 50 -9.33 -34.59 78.84
C ALA A 50 -9.32 -35.35 77.49
N TRP A 51 -9.25 -34.62 76.36
CA TRP A 51 -9.35 -35.17 75.01
C TRP A 51 -8.00 -35.60 74.44
N PHE A 52 -6.88 -35.12 75.00
CA PHE A 52 -5.53 -35.44 74.53
C PHE A 52 -4.67 -35.96 75.69
N GLY A 53 -3.83 -36.95 75.40
CA GLY A 53 -2.91 -37.58 76.34
C GLY A 53 -1.64 -36.74 76.58
N ARG A 54 -0.49 -37.39 76.61
CA ARG A 54 0.81 -36.74 76.80
C ARG A 54 1.17 -35.81 75.64
N TYR A 55 0.82 -36.19 74.42
CA TYR A 55 1.08 -35.39 73.22
C TYR A 55 -0.16 -34.58 72.84
N ARG A 56 -0.01 -33.27 72.68
CA ARG A 56 -1.08 -32.35 72.27
C ARG A 56 -0.95 -31.97 70.79
N PRO A 57 -2.04 -31.53 70.14
CA PRO A 57 -1.95 -30.89 68.84
C PRO A 57 -0.94 -29.75 68.87
N HIS A 58 -0.13 -29.64 67.83
CA HIS A 58 0.77 -28.51 67.65
C HIS A 58 0.69 -27.98 66.22
N VAL A 59 0.93 -26.69 66.09
CA VAL A 59 0.95 -25.98 64.81
C VAL A 59 2.27 -25.25 64.66
N GLY A 60 2.72 -25.06 63.44
CA GLY A 60 4.00 -24.42 63.19
C GLY A 60 4.05 -23.62 61.92
N TYR A 61 5.04 -22.75 61.86
CA TYR A 61 5.48 -22.09 60.64
C TYR A 61 6.94 -22.46 60.39
N ARG A 62 7.26 -22.88 59.16
CA ARG A 62 8.64 -23.12 58.73
C ARG A 62 8.90 -22.38 57.43
N TYR A 63 9.97 -21.59 57.40
CA TYR A 63 10.50 -21.01 56.18
C TYR A 63 11.81 -21.70 55.80
N GLN A 64 11.94 -22.09 54.54
CA GLN A 64 13.14 -22.67 53.95
C GLN A 64 13.70 -21.68 52.93
N ALA A 65 14.81 -21.02 53.24
CA ALA A 65 15.52 -20.10 52.35
C ALA A 65 16.54 -20.83 51.47
N GLY A 66 16.57 -20.49 50.18
CA GLY A 66 17.50 -21.07 49.20
C GLY A 66 17.02 -22.38 48.58
N ASP A 67 17.72 -22.77 47.52
CA ASP A 67 17.33 -23.86 46.64
C ASP A 67 17.44 -25.23 47.32
N THR A 68 16.63 -26.18 46.85
CA THR A 68 16.74 -27.61 47.16
C THR A 68 16.49 -28.38 45.88
N ILE A 69 16.78 -29.68 45.88
CA ILE A 69 16.48 -30.54 44.73
C ILE A 69 15.03 -30.37 44.25
N GLY A 70 14.87 -30.11 42.95
CA GLY A 70 13.59 -29.87 42.29
C GLY A 70 12.82 -28.61 42.71
N ARG A 71 13.43 -27.66 43.43
CA ARG A 71 12.80 -26.38 43.80
C ARG A 71 13.83 -25.25 43.93
N ILE A 72 13.67 -24.24 43.09
CA ILE A 72 14.40 -22.97 43.16
C ILE A 72 13.66 -22.01 44.09
N GLY A 73 14.37 -21.15 44.82
CA GLY A 73 13.81 -20.14 45.71
C GLY A 73 13.49 -20.68 47.10
N GLY A 74 12.71 -19.94 47.91
CA GLY A 74 12.30 -20.36 49.25
C GLY A 74 10.92 -21.04 49.31
N LEU A 75 10.61 -21.61 50.48
CA LEU A 75 9.34 -22.27 50.77
C LEU A 75 8.86 -21.91 52.17
N SER A 76 7.72 -21.25 52.25
CA SER A 76 6.95 -21.10 53.48
C SER A 76 6.03 -22.30 53.67
N SER A 77 5.91 -22.79 54.90
CA SER A 77 4.99 -23.88 55.23
C SER A 77 4.30 -23.64 56.57
N PHE A 78 3.00 -23.90 56.58
CA PHE A 78 2.17 -23.90 57.78
C PHE A 78 1.81 -25.34 58.13
N ASP A 79 2.26 -25.78 59.28
CA ASP A 79 2.19 -27.17 59.74
C ASP A 79 1.11 -27.31 60.80
N ALA A 80 0.38 -28.43 60.77
CA ALA A 80 -0.54 -28.84 61.82
C ALA A 80 -0.38 -30.34 62.07
N PHE A 81 0.02 -30.70 63.29
CA PHE A 81 0.15 -32.07 63.75
C PHE A 81 -0.93 -32.36 64.78
N PHE A 82 -1.65 -33.46 64.59
CA PHE A 82 -2.77 -33.85 65.44
C PHE A 82 -2.59 -35.29 65.95
N PRO A 83 -2.39 -35.49 67.26
CA PRO A 83 -2.41 -36.81 67.86
C PRO A 83 -3.84 -37.38 67.81
N VAL A 84 -4.01 -38.54 67.19
CA VAL A 84 -5.33 -39.18 66.99
C VAL A 84 -5.59 -40.23 68.06
N LEU A 85 -4.63 -41.10 68.31
CA LEU A 85 -4.71 -42.15 69.32
C LEU A 85 -3.36 -42.29 70.02
N GLU A 86 -3.39 -42.39 71.34
CA GLU A 86 -2.22 -42.55 72.19
C GLU A 86 -2.42 -43.77 73.10
N GLY A 87 -1.38 -44.55 73.34
CA GLY A 87 -1.43 -45.66 74.30
C GLY A 87 -1.55 -45.17 75.75
N ASP A 88 -2.11 -46.00 76.63
CA ASP A 88 -2.31 -45.66 78.05
C ASP A 88 -1.00 -45.29 78.77
N ASP A 89 0.12 -45.93 78.40
CA ASP A 89 1.47 -45.64 78.91
C ASP A 89 2.21 -44.57 78.08
N SER A 90 1.56 -43.95 77.10
CA SER A 90 2.14 -42.99 76.14
C SER A 90 3.32 -43.53 75.31
N ASP A 91 3.45 -44.86 75.21
CA ASP A 91 4.51 -45.54 74.47
C ASP A 91 4.22 -45.71 72.98
N TRP A 92 3.01 -45.38 72.51
CA TRP A 92 2.73 -45.29 71.08
C TRP A 92 1.76 -44.16 70.75
N LEU A 93 1.88 -43.65 69.52
CA LEU A 93 1.08 -42.54 69.01
C LEU A 93 0.74 -42.75 67.54
N MET A 94 -0.56 -42.68 67.21
CA MET A 94 -1.03 -42.44 65.85
C MET A 94 -1.37 -40.97 65.66
N PHE A 95 -1.01 -40.41 64.51
CA PHE A 95 -1.15 -38.99 64.24
C PHE A 95 -1.58 -38.69 62.80
N ILE A 96 -2.16 -37.51 62.62
CA ILE A 96 -2.37 -36.86 61.32
C ILE A 96 -1.43 -35.65 61.27
N ASP A 97 -0.81 -35.42 60.12
CA ASP A 97 0.06 -34.27 59.87
C ASP A 97 -0.38 -33.62 58.55
N ALA A 98 -0.74 -32.33 58.60
CA ALA A 98 -1.19 -31.57 57.46
C ALA A 98 -0.33 -30.31 57.30
N ARG A 99 0.05 -30.00 56.06
CA ARG A 99 0.94 -28.87 55.74
C ARG A 99 0.39 -28.11 54.53
N LEU A 100 0.33 -26.79 54.65
CA LEU A 100 0.12 -25.89 53.52
C LEU A 100 1.47 -25.32 53.09
N LEU A 101 1.78 -25.37 51.80
CA LEU A 101 3.07 -24.96 51.24
C LEU A 101 2.88 -23.76 50.30
N LEU A 102 3.72 -22.74 50.46
CA LEU A 102 3.71 -21.53 49.65
C LEU A 102 5.13 -21.24 49.17
N GLY A 103 5.34 -21.34 47.85
CA GLY A 103 6.61 -20.96 47.22
C GLY A 103 6.78 -19.44 47.12
N ASP A 104 8.04 -18.98 47.10
CA ASP A 104 8.37 -17.54 47.07
C ASP A 104 7.97 -16.82 45.77
N ASP A 105 7.71 -17.54 44.69
CA ASP A 105 7.29 -16.98 43.39
C ASP A 105 5.79 -16.56 43.33
N ASN A 106 5.20 -16.29 44.50
CA ASN A 106 3.87 -15.70 44.75
C ASN A 106 2.62 -16.36 44.14
N HIS A 107 2.70 -17.51 43.46
CA HIS A 107 1.51 -18.24 42.99
C HIS A 107 1.58 -19.78 43.14
N ASN A 108 2.69 -20.33 43.64
CA ASN A 108 2.91 -21.78 43.70
C ASN A 108 2.43 -22.36 45.04
N LEU A 109 1.19 -22.89 45.06
CA LEU A 109 0.59 -23.55 46.23
C LEU A 109 0.89 -25.05 46.23
N GLY A 110 1.13 -25.63 47.40
CA GLY A 110 1.18 -27.06 47.60
C GLY A 110 0.57 -27.49 48.92
N SER A 111 0.39 -28.79 49.10
CA SER A 111 -0.08 -29.35 50.36
C SER A 111 0.52 -30.72 50.62
N ASN A 112 0.67 -31.07 51.89
CA ASN A 112 0.95 -32.44 52.32
C ASN A 112 -0.11 -32.84 53.34
N VAL A 113 -0.77 -33.99 53.17
CA VAL A 113 -1.68 -34.54 54.19
C VAL A 113 -1.30 -35.99 54.41
N GLY A 114 -0.94 -36.33 55.64
CA GLY A 114 -0.45 -37.65 55.98
C GLY A 114 -0.96 -38.20 57.28
N LEU A 115 -0.81 -39.51 57.40
CA LEU A 115 -1.11 -40.31 58.57
C LEU A 115 0.14 -41.10 58.97
N GLY A 116 0.39 -41.21 60.26
CA GLY A 116 1.54 -41.94 60.77
C GLY A 116 1.30 -42.60 62.11
N ALA A 117 2.20 -43.52 62.45
CA ALA A 117 2.21 -44.22 63.72
C ALA A 117 3.65 -44.38 64.22
N ARG A 118 3.84 -44.22 65.53
CA ARG A 118 5.12 -44.38 66.22
C ARG A 118 4.97 -45.20 67.49
N GLN A 119 6.02 -45.95 67.82
CA GLN A 119 6.14 -46.75 69.04
C GLN A 119 7.51 -46.48 69.67
N TYR A 120 7.51 -46.15 70.96
CA TYR A 120 8.69 -46.14 71.81
C TYR A 120 9.00 -47.56 72.30
N LEU A 121 10.29 -47.90 72.27
CA LEU A 121 10.84 -49.16 72.73
C LEU A 121 11.82 -48.87 73.88
N PRO A 122 11.38 -49.01 75.14
CA PRO A 122 12.19 -48.68 76.32
C PRO A 122 13.51 -49.46 76.38
N GLU A 123 13.55 -50.72 75.95
CA GLU A 123 14.74 -51.58 76.00
C GLU A 123 15.87 -51.08 75.13
N TYR A 124 15.54 -50.33 74.07
CA TYR A 124 16.50 -49.80 73.12
C TYR A 124 16.63 -48.27 73.23
N GLN A 125 15.79 -47.61 74.05
CA GLN A 125 15.67 -46.15 74.12
C GLN A 125 15.47 -45.53 72.72
N ARG A 126 14.55 -46.12 71.94
CA ARG A 126 14.29 -45.68 70.56
C ARG A 126 12.81 -45.61 70.25
N THR A 127 12.45 -44.63 69.44
CA THR A 127 11.14 -44.55 68.80
C THR A 127 11.27 -45.04 67.37
N ILE A 128 10.40 -45.95 66.96
CA ILE A 128 10.26 -46.41 65.57
C ILE A 128 8.94 -45.93 65.02
N GLY A 129 8.91 -45.53 63.76
CA GLY A 129 7.70 -44.99 63.14
C GLY A 129 7.62 -45.21 61.65
N GLY A 130 6.41 -45.06 61.14
CA GLY A 130 6.12 -45.04 59.71
C GLY A 130 4.96 -44.12 59.38
N TYR A 131 4.96 -43.59 58.16
CA TYR A 131 3.95 -42.63 57.70
C TYR A 131 3.75 -42.69 56.18
N ILE A 132 2.56 -42.24 55.74
CA ILE A 132 2.19 -42.08 54.33
C ILE A 132 1.49 -40.73 54.15
N TYR A 133 1.72 -40.08 53.01
CA TYR A 133 1.21 -38.76 52.65
C TYR A 133 0.65 -38.76 51.23
N HIS A 134 -0.37 -37.92 51.03
CA HIS A 134 -0.73 -37.37 49.73
C HIS A 134 -0.17 -35.95 49.64
N ASP A 135 0.59 -35.69 48.59
CA ASP A 135 1.28 -34.43 48.34
C ASP A 135 0.76 -33.79 47.05
N THR A 136 0.57 -32.48 47.06
CA THR A 136 0.25 -31.68 45.87
C THR A 136 1.24 -30.53 45.73
N ARG A 137 1.55 -30.15 44.49
CA ARG A 137 2.42 -29.00 44.20
C ARG A 137 2.06 -28.36 42.86
N ASP A 138 1.84 -27.05 42.89
CA ASP A 138 2.00 -26.18 41.73
C ASP A 138 3.49 -25.83 41.55
N ALA A 139 4.03 -26.14 40.38
CA ALA A 139 5.42 -25.87 40.00
C ALA A 139 5.57 -24.62 39.11
N GLY A 140 4.51 -23.82 38.97
CA GLY A 140 4.45 -22.58 38.18
C GLY A 140 3.79 -22.77 36.82
N TYR A 141 4.14 -23.83 36.09
CA TYR A 141 3.56 -24.14 34.77
C TYR A 141 2.72 -25.44 34.76
N ALA A 142 2.89 -26.26 35.79
CA ALA A 142 2.25 -27.57 35.93
C ALA A 142 1.92 -27.88 37.40
N ASN A 143 0.81 -28.58 37.59
CA ASN A 143 0.40 -29.12 38.88
C ASN A 143 0.70 -30.62 38.92
N PHE A 144 1.22 -31.09 40.05
CA PHE A 144 1.56 -32.48 40.27
C PHE A 144 1.01 -33.00 41.59
N ASP A 145 0.64 -34.27 41.58
CA ASP A 145 0.23 -35.05 42.74
C ASP A 145 1.24 -36.17 43.00
N GLN A 146 1.41 -36.54 44.27
CA GLN A 146 2.34 -37.59 44.67
C GLN A 146 1.82 -38.32 45.91
N VAL A 147 2.03 -39.63 45.94
CA VAL A 147 1.94 -40.41 47.17
C VAL A 147 3.36 -40.63 47.68
N SER A 148 3.61 -40.32 48.94
CA SER A 148 4.92 -40.51 49.57
C SER A 148 4.77 -41.18 50.92
N GLY A 149 5.88 -41.68 51.47
CA GLY A 149 5.87 -42.27 52.78
C GLY A 149 7.29 -42.51 53.28
N GLY A 150 7.40 -42.97 54.53
CA GLY A 150 8.70 -43.21 55.12
C GLY A 150 8.64 -44.06 56.36
N ILE A 151 9.83 -44.52 56.75
CA ILE A 151 10.08 -45.19 58.03
C ILE A 151 11.21 -44.45 58.74
N GLU A 152 11.13 -44.38 60.06
CA GLU A 152 12.12 -43.70 60.89
C GLU A 152 12.44 -44.48 62.15
N THR A 153 13.65 -44.26 62.65
CA THR A 153 14.06 -44.66 63.97
C THR A 153 14.81 -43.53 64.64
N LEU A 154 14.28 -43.07 65.76
CA LEU A 154 14.67 -41.86 66.47
C LEU A 154 15.21 -42.25 67.84
N GLY A 155 16.44 -41.84 68.15
CA GLY A 155 17.11 -42.19 69.39
C GLY A 155 17.57 -40.96 70.17
N ASP A 156 18.09 -41.24 71.36
CA ASP A 156 18.78 -40.23 72.16
C ASP A 156 20.08 -39.79 71.48
N ILE A 157 20.85 -40.74 70.94
CA ILE A 157 22.18 -40.48 70.35
C ILE A 157 22.12 -40.33 68.83
N TRP A 158 21.39 -41.20 68.14
CA TRP A 158 21.38 -41.25 66.68
C TRP A 158 20.00 -41.55 66.12
N ASP A 159 19.80 -41.13 64.87
CA ASP A 159 18.58 -41.20 64.08
C ASP A 159 18.85 -41.80 62.70
N ALA A 160 17.85 -42.47 62.13
CA ALA A 160 17.85 -42.79 60.70
C ALA A 160 16.43 -42.72 60.11
N ARG A 161 16.35 -42.32 58.85
CA ARG A 161 15.10 -42.16 58.08
C ARG A 161 15.28 -42.65 56.65
N LEU A 162 14.23 -43.24 56.11
CA LEU A 162 14.09 -43.58 54.69
C LEU A 162 12.72 -43.12 54.22
N ASN A 163 12.70 -42.29 53.18
CA ASN A 163 11.50 -41.77 52.55
C ASN A 163 11.43 -42.20 51.07
N TRP A 164 10.23 -42.41 50.56
CA TRP A 164 9.95 -42.69 49.14
C TRP A 164 8.87 -41.74 48.62
N TYR A 165 8.92 -41.45 47.33
CA TYR A 165 8.11 -40.42 46.67
C TYR A 165 7.67 -40.94 45.29
N VAL A 166 6.37 -41.08 45.07
CA VAL A 166 5.80 -41.61 43.82
C VAL A 166 4.76 -40.65 43.25
N PRO A 167 5.13 -39.83 42.25
CA PRO A 167 4.17 -39.01 41.50
C PRO A 167 3.05 -39.87 40.90
N THR A 168 1.84 -39.32 40.88
CA THR A 168 0.62 -39.95 40.35
C THR A 168 -0.03 -39.08 39.28
N GLY A 169 -0.85 -39.68 38.41
CA GLY A 169 -1.52 -38.93 37.33
C GLY A 169 -0.55 -38.47 36.24
N THR A 170 -0.68 -37.23 35.79
CA THR A 170 0.18 -36.63 34.77
C THR A 170 1.53 -36.25 35.37
N THR A 171 2.57 -37.03 35.09
CA THR A 171 3.92 -36.84 35.67
C THR A 171 4.86 -35.98 34.82
N ARG A 172 4.43 -35.57 33.62
CA ARG A 172 5.19 -34.69 32.71
C ARG A 172 4.23 -33.83 31.89
N LYS A 173 4.46 -32.51 31.82
CA LYS A 173 3.59 -31.56 31.10
C LYS A 173 4.43 -30.57 30.27
N GLN A 174 4.05 -30.38 29.01
CA GLN A 174 4.61 -29.32 28.15
C GLN A 174 3.91 -27.99 28.47
N TYR A 175 4.68 -26.91 28.58
CA TYR A 175 4.11 -25.59 28.88
C TYR A 175 4.45 -24.49 27.88
N ALA A 176 5.50 -24.66 27.07
CA ALA A 176 5.87 -23.70 26.04
C ALA A 176 6.54 -24.38 24.84
N THR A 177 6.44 -23.72 23.69
CA THR A 177 7.21 -24.04 22.47
C THR A 177 7.71 -22.74 21.87
N THR A 178 8.99 -22.66 21.52
CA THR A 178 9.56 -21.55 20.76
C THR A 178 10.11 -22.06 19.41
N HIS A 179 10.09 -21.18 18.41
CA HIS A 179 10.68 -21.44 17.09
C HIS A 179 11.76 -20.40 16.84
N VAL A 180 13.00 -20.86 16.61
CA VAL A 180 14.12 -19.97 16.31
C VAL A 180 14.77 -20.44 15.01
N ASN A 181 14.93 -19.54 14.06
CA ASN A 181 15.78 -19.75 12.90
C ASN A 181 17.21 -19.29 13.24
N ASN A 182 17.91 -20.10 14.04
CA ASN A 182 19.27 -19.81 14.52
C ASN A 182 20.33 -20.41 13.56
N GLY A 183 20.17 -20.17 12.26
CA GLY A 183 21.04 -20.73 11.22
C GLY A 183 20.75 -22.19 10.86
N GLY A 184 19.59 -22.74 11.27
CA GLY A 184 19.09 -24.02 10.77
C GLY A 184 18.37 -23.83 9.44
N SER A 185 18.88 -24.44 8.36
CA SER A 185 18.24 -24.38 7.04
C SER A 185 16.87 -25.05 7.07
N TYR A 186 15.86 -24.39 6.48
CA TYR A 186 14.69 -25.12 6.03
C TYR A 186 15.14 -26.15 4.99
N GLN A 187 14.57 -27.33 5.05
CA GLN A 187 14.98 -28.48 4.25
C GLN A 187 13.74 -29.21 3.77
N PHE A 188 13.80 -29.66 2.53
CA PHE A 188 12.80 -30.55 1.98
C PHE A 188 13.05 -31.97 2.51
N ILE A 189 11.99 -32.62 2.99
CA ILE A 189 12.00 -34.04 3.37
C ILE A 189 10.74 -34.69 2.80
N GLY A 190 10.90 -35.64 1.90
CA GLY A 190 9.80 -36.18 1.12
C GLY A 190 9.13 -35.10 0.27
N HIS A 191 7.83 -34.92 0.45
CA HIS A 191 7.02 -33.90 -0.23
C HIS A 191 6.75 -32.66 0.63
N TYR A 192 7.46 -32.49 1.74
CA TYR A 192 7.14 -31.43 2.70
C TYR A 192 8.37 -30.60 3.03
N LEU A 193 8.12 -29.34 3.38
CA LEU A 193 9.13 -28.46 3.92
C LEU A 193 9.15 -28.57 5.45
N TYR A 194 10.33 -28.82 6.00
CA TYR A 194 10.63 -28.79 7.43
C TYR A 194 11.61 -27.66 7.70
N GLY A 195 11.62 -27.15 8.92
CA GLY A 195 12.72 -26.27 9.29
C GLY A 195 12.54 -25.47 10.56
N GLY A 196 13.59 -24.72 10.86
CA GLY A 196 13.85 -24.06 12.13
C GLY A 196 14.04 -25.04 13.29
N THR A 197 14.45 -24.52 14.45
CA THR A 197 14.57 -25.33 15.66
C THR A 197 13.35 -25.10 16.55
N PHE A 198 12.59 -26.16 16.81
CA PHE A 198 11.57 -26.12 17.86
C PHE A 198 12.21 -26.43 19.20
N THR A 199 12.04 -25.54 20.16
CA THR A 199 12.42 -25.79 21.54
C THR A 199 11.16 -25.95 22.37
N ARG A 200 10.93 -27.16 22.90
CA ARG A 200 9.76 -27.50 23.72
C ARG A 200 10.17 -27.58 25.18
N TYR A 201 9.43 -26.89 26.03
CA TYR A 201 9.70 -26.82 27.47
C TYR A 201 8.71 -27.67 28.26
N TYR A 202 9.24 -28.51 29.15
CA TYR A 202 8.44 -29.41 29.99
C TYR A 202 8.77 -29.24 31.48
N GLN A 203 7.81 -29.54 32.34
CA GLN A 203 8.05 -29.84 33.75
C GLN A 203 7.74 -31.32 34.02
N ALA A 204 8.59 -32.01 34.77
CA ALA A 204 8.43 -33.44 35.06
C ALA A 204 8.58 -33.73 36.57
N ALA A 205 7.54 -34.30 37.18
CA ALA A 205 7.59 -34.75 38.57
C ALA A 205 8.41 -36.04 38.69
N MET A 206 9.36 -36.05 39.63
CA MET A 206 10.29 -37.15 39.79
C MET A 206 9.84 -38.17 40.84
N LYS A 207 9.95 -39.44 40.48
CA LYS A 207 9.83 -40.57 41.41
C LYS A 207 11.18 -40.82 42.06
N GLY A 208 11.20 -41.04 43.36
CA GLY A 208 12.47 -41.27 44.04
C GLY A 208 12.36 -41.70 45.49
N LEU A 209 13.50 -41.68 46.17
CA LEU A 209 13.65 -41.95 47.58
C LEU A 209 14.84 -41.19 48.16
N ASP A 210 14.83 -40.93 49.46
CA ASP A 210 15.97 -40.39 50.18
C ASP A 210 16.19 -41.13 51.51
N MET A 211 17.45 -41.27 51.90
CA MET A 211 17.85 -41.85 53.17
C MET A 211 18.80 -40.90 53.89
N GLU A 212 18.58 -40.70 55.20
CA GLU A 212 19.50 -39.96 56.06
C GLU A 212 19.73 -40.70 57.38
N ALA A 213 20.96 -40.63 57.89
CA ALA A 213 21.31 -41.04 59.24
C ALA A 213 22.14 -39.93 59.89
N GLY A 214 21.94 -39.72 61.17
CA GLY A 214 22.61 -38.64 61.88
C GLY A 214 22.76 -38.91 63.36
N ALA A 215 23.67 -38.17 63.98
CA ALA A 215 23.95 -38.28 65.40
C ALA A 215 23.94 -36.89 66.05
N LYS A 216 23.52 -36.89 67.31
CA LYS A 216 23.69 -35.78 68.23
C LYS A 216 25.16 -35.67 68.61
N PHE A 217 25.75 -34.49 68.40
CA PHE A 217 27.17 -34.25 68.69
C PHE A 217 27.39 -33.19 69.77
N TYR A 218 26.36 -32.43 70.13
CA TYR A 218 26.42 -31.47 71.23
C TYR A 218 25.01 -31.25 71.80
N THR A 219 24.89 -31.21 73.13
CA THR A 219 23.63 -30.89 73.82
C THR A 219 23.91 -30.22 75.16
N ASN A 220 23.09 -29.23 75.53
CA ASN A 220 23.03 -28.59 76.85
C ASN A 220 21.60 -28.11 77.12
N ASP A 221 21.32 -27.43 78.24
CA ASP A 221 19.96 -26.99 78.63
C ASP A 221 19.27 -25.98 77.69
N TYR A 222 19.98 -25.49 76.67
CA TYR A 222 19.47 -24.47 75.75
C TYR A 222 19.55 -24.89 74.27
N MET A 223 20.30 -25.93 73.94
CA MET A 223 20.57 -26.30 72.56
C MET A 223 20.79 -27.81 72.37
N ASP A 224 20.15 -28.40 71.38
CA ASP A 224 20.45 -29.75 70.84
C ASP A 224 20.98 -29.61 69.40
N LEU A 225 22.19 -30.12 69.13
CA LEU A 225 22.83 -30.10 67.83
C LEU A 225 23.01 -31.50 67.25
N ARG A 226 22.49 -31.69 66.03
CA ARG A 226 22.54 -32.95 65.30
C ARG A 226 23.09 -32.74 63.90
N ALA A 227 23.92 -33.68 63.44
CA ALA A 227 24.43 -33.70 62.08
C ALA A 227 23.95 -34.98 61.38
N TYR A 228 23.50 -34.83 60.14
CA TYR A 228 22.93 -35.87 59.29
C TYR A 228 23.71 -35.94 57.98
N ALA A 229 23.91 -37.15 57.49
CA ALA A 229 24.43 -37.45 56.17
C ALA A 229 23.58 -38.53 55.50
N GLY A 230 23.50 -38.50 54.19
CA GLY A 230 22.58 -39.34 53.45
C GLY A 230 22.78 -39.28 51.95
N TRP A 231 21.89 -39.97 51.25
CA TRP A 231 21.84 -40.03 49.80
C TRP A 231 20.40 -40.05 49.31
N TYR A 232 20.22 -39.72 48.04
CA TYR A 232 18.91 -39.77 47.38
C TYR A 232 19.05 -40.27 45.94
N HIS A 233 17.93 -40.77 45.42
CA HIS A 233 17.77 -41.13 44.02
C HIS A 233 16.41 -40.63 43.51
N PHE A 234 16.41 -39.86 42.42
CA PHE A 234 15.20 -39.43 41.72
C PHE A 234 15.31 -39.66 40.21
N GLN A 235 14.18 -39.96 39.58
CA GLN A 235 14.08 -40.15 38.13
C GLN A 235 12.73 -39.67 37.58
N ALA A 236 12.73 -39.16 36.36
CA ALA A 236 11.53 -38.81 35.58
C ALA A 236 11.76 -39.11 34.10
N SER A 237 10.66 -39.22 33.34
CA SER A 237 10.75 -39.38 31.88
C SER A 237 11.37 -38.12 31.26
N GLY A 238 12.39 -38.29 30.43
CA GLY A 238 13.12 -37.19 29.80
C GLY A 238 14.20 -36.53 30.69
N SER A 239 14.40 -37.01 31.92
CA SER A 239 15.44 -36.51 32.83
C SER A 239 16.57 -37.52 33.01
N PRO A 240 17.83 -37.09 33.15
CA PRO A 240 18.87 -37.93 33.74
C PRO A 240 18.46 -38.39 35.16
N GLN A 241 19.01 -39.52 35.61
CA GLN A 241 18.80 -39.96 36.98
C GLN A 241 19.59 -39.08 37.96
N ALA A 242 18.92 -38.51 38.96
CA ALA A 242 19.53 -37.70 40.00
C ALA A 242 19.96 -38.58 41.18
N TRP A 243 21.20 -39.10 41.12
CA TRP A 243 21.88 -39.70 42.26
C TRP A 243 22.69 -38.63 42.97
N GLY A 244 22.40 -38.40 44.25
CA GLY A 244 23.07 -37.35 45.02
C GLY A 244 23.31 -37.72 46.47
N TRP A 245 24.19 -36.93 47.09
CA TRP A 245 24.41 -36.98 48.53
C TRP A 245 23.74 -35.76 49.19
N LYS A 246 23.32 -35.94 50.44
CA LYS A 246 22.74 -34.87 51.27
C LYS A 246 23.40 -34.83 52.63
N SER A 247 23.61 -33.63 53.16
CA SER A 247 24.04 -33.39 54.53
C SER A 247 23.18 -32.32 55.16
N ARG A 248 22.90 -32.43 56.46
CA ARG A 248 22.08 -31.46 57.20
C ARG A 248 22.58 -31.31 58.63
N VAL A 249 22.68 -30.08 59.10
CA VAL A 249 22.88 -29.76 60.52
C VAL A 249 21.59 -29.17 61.05
N GLU A 250 21.11 -29.71 62.16
CA GLU A 250 19.93 -29.25 62.88
C GLU A 250 20.35 -28.69 64.24
N SER A 251 19.81 -27.53 64.60
CA SER A 251 19.95 -26.90 65.90
C SER A 251 18.57 -26.62 66.48
N ARG A 252 18.26 -27.22 67.63
CA ARG A 252 17.05 -26.93 68.39
C ARG A 252 17.45 -26.02 69.53
N ILE A 253 17.10 -24.75 69.42
CA ILE A 253 17.53 -23.69 70.37
C ILE A 253 16.48 -23.41 71.46
N SER A 254 15.32 -24.06 71.35
CA SER A 254 14.26 -24.10 72.38
C SER A 254 13.33 -25.29 72.10
N ASP A 255 12.35 -25.48 72.97
CA ASP A 255 11.25 -26.43 72.78
C ASP A 255 10.31 -26.02 71.63
N LYS A 256 10.52 -24.85 70.99
CA LYS A 256 9.64 -24.31 69.92
C LYS A 256 10.37 -24.00 68.63
N VAL A 257 11.68 -23.72 68.68
CA VAL A 257 12.44 -23.19 67.54
C VAL A 257 13.54 -24.15 67.12
N SER A 258 13.54 -24.47 65.83
CA SER A 258 14.60 -25.24 65.17
C SER A 258 15.19 -24.49 63.99
N LEU A 259 16.49 -24.62 63.81
CA LEU A 259 17.27 -24.12 62.69
C LEU A 259 17.87 -25.30 61.95
N ASN A 260 17.85 -25.27 60.62
CA ASN A 260 18.45 -26.31 59.78
C ASN A 260 19.31 -25.68 58.70
N LEU A 261 20.47 -26.26 58.44
CA LEU A 261 21.27 -25.96 57.26
C LEU A 261 21.52 -27.27 56.51
N SER A 262 21.10 -27.36 55.26
CA SER A 262 21.36 -28.52 54.41
C SER A 262 22.13 -28.16 53.15
N VAL A 263 22.98 -29.08 52.72
CA VAL A 263 23.73 -29.02 51.47
C VAL A 263 23.52 -30.35 50.74
N GLN A 264 23.20 -30.27 49.46
CA GLN A 264 22.93 -31.41 48.60
C GLN A 264 23.64 -31.20 47.27
N ASN A 265 24.04 -32.29 46.60
CA ASN A 265 24.61 -32.19 45.27
C ASN A 265 24.32 -33.44 44.43
N ASP A 266 23.91 -33.20 43.19
CA ASP A 266 23.79 -34.19 42.12
C ASP A 266 24.05 -33.53 40.75
N ARG A 267 23.87 -34.29 39.65
CA ARG A 267 24.14 -33.83 38.27
C ARG A 267 22.93 -33.19 37.57
N VAL A 268 21.75 -33.24 38.17
CA VAL A 268 20.49 -32.70 37.61
C VAL A 268 20.18 -31.36 38.25
N PHE A 269 20.33 -31.25 39.57
CA PHE A 269 20.01 -30.03 40.35
C PHE A 269 21.23 -29.25 40.83
N ASP A 270 22.44 -29.67 40.44
CA ASP A 270 23.71 -29.10 40.89
C ASP A 270 23.83 -29.06 42.43
N THR A 271 24.70 -28.19 42.97
CA THR A 271 24.80 -27.99 44.42
C THR A 271 23.69 -27.06 44.91
N THR A 272 22.86 -27.55 45.83
CA THR A 272 21.82 -26.76 46.47
C THR A 272 22.13 -26.59 47.96
N VAL A 273 21.87 -25.39 48.48
CA VAL A 273 22.08 -25.03 49.89
C VAL A 273 20.78 -24.43 50.41
N ASN A 274 20.25 -25.00 51.48
CA ASN A 274 19.00 -24.55 52.07
C ASN A 274 19.17 -24.28 53.56
N PHE A 275 18.73 -23.11 54.02
CA PHE A 275 18.64 -22.77 55.43
C PHE A 275 17.17 -22.71 55.83
N SER A 276 16.77 -23.40 56.90
CA SER A 276 15.38 -23.38 57.37
C SER A 276 15.26 -22.91 58.82
N VAL A 277 14.25 -22.09 59.10
CA VAL A 277 13.81 -21.73 60.45
C VAL A 277 12.41 -22.28 60.65
N GLY A 278 12.22 -23.11 61.68
CA GLY A 278 10.93 -23.66 62.07
C GLY A 278 10.54 -23.21 63.46
N ILE A 279 9.31 -22.74 63.62
CA ILE A 279 8.71 -22.36 64.90
C ILE A 279 7.43 -23.18 65.09
N GLN A 280 7.32 -23.92 66.19
CA GLN A 280 6.20 -24.80 66.51
C GLN A 280 5.64 -24.48 67.90
N TRP A 281 4.31 -24.50 68.04
CA TRP A 281 3.58 -24.19 69.27
C TRP A 281 2.53 -25.28 69.59
N PRO A 282 2.36 -25.68 70.87
CA PRO A 282 3.03 -25.12 72.05
C PRO A 282 4.48 -25.60 72.22
N SER A 283 4.89 -26.68 71.56
CA SER A 283 6.29 -27.16 71.49
C SER A 283 6.47 -28.06 70.25
N ILE A 284 7.72 -28.36 69.87
CA ILE A 284 8.12 -29.17 68.71
C ILE A 284 7.54 -30.59 68.76
N THR A 285 7.29 -31.10 69.96
CA THR A 285 6.75 -32.45 70.20
C THR A 285 5.30 -32.44 70.70
N GLY A 286 4.68 -31.28 70.85
CA GLY A 286 3.34 -31.16 71.44
C GLY A 286 3.27 -31.44 72.95
N LEU A 287 4.41 -31.57 73.64
CA LEU A 287 4.47 -31.72 75.09
C LEU A 287 4.14 -30.39 75.80
N ARG A 288 3.36 -30.47 76.89
CA ARG A 288 3.08 -29.33 77.77
C ARG A 288 4.35 -28.98 78.56
N ASN A 289 4.86 -27.77 78.37
CA ASN A 289 6.18 -27.35 78.90
C ASN A 289 7.29 -28.32 78.48
N GLY A 290 7.36 -28.62 77.18
CA GLY A 290 8.34 -29.54 76.61
C GLY A 290 9.79 -29.19 76.99
N PRO A 291 10.70 -30.18 76.97
CA PRO A 291 12.09 -29.92 77.31
C PRO A 291 12.69 -28.90 76.33
N ARG A 292 13.40 -27.90 76.87
CA ARG A 292 14.02 -26.83 76.08
C ARG A 292 15.03 -27.36 75.05
N SER A 293 15.65 -28.50 75.35
CA SER A 293 16.69 -29.18 74.58
C SER A 293 16.87 -30.63 75.09
N ASP A 294 17.70 -31.43 74.42
CA ASP A 294 17.94 -32.86 74.70
C ASP A 294 16.68 -33.77 74.67
N LEU A 295 15.93 -33.71 73.57
CA LEU A 295 14.73 -34.54 73.40
C LEU A 295 15.06 -36.04 73.45
N LYS A 296 14.53 -36.71 74.48
CA LYS A 296 14.62 -38.16 74.64
C LYS A 296 13.76 -38.85 73.58
N ALA A 297 14.17 -40.04 73.14
CA ALA A 297 13.51 -40.79 72.08
C ALA A 297 11.99 -40.93 72.33
N TRP A 298 11.58 -41.14 73.58
CA TRP A 298 10.17 -41.21 73.97
C TRP A 298 9.41 -39.91 73.63
N ASP A 299 9.95 -38.76 73.97
CA ASP A 299 9.32 -37.46 73.72
C ASP A 299 9.15 -37.15 72.23
N ARG A 300 9.91 -37.84 71.38
CA ARG A 300 9.93 -37.64 69.92
C ARG A 300 8.78 -38.33 69.20
N LEU A 301 7.87 -39.00 69.92
CA LEU A 301 6.63 -39.54 69.36
C LEU A 301 5.79 -38.44 68.71
N GLY A 302 5.83 -37.21 69.22
CA GLY A 302 5.07 -36.06 68.71
C GLY A 302 5.78 -35.17 67.67
N GLU A 303 6.99 -35.48 67.19
CA GLU A 303 7.68 -34.63 66.18
C GLU A 303 6.98 -34.72 64.80
N SER A 304 6.87 -33.64 64.03
CA SER A 304 6.44 -33.80 62.62
C SER A 304 7.49 -34.62 61.83
N PRO A 305 7.08 -35.59 60.97
CA PRO A 305 8.01 -36.35 60.14
C PRO A 305 8.91 -35.48 59.25
N GLU A 306 10.20 -35.80 59.21
CA GLU A 306 11.18 -35.09 58.37
C GLU A 306 11.34 -35.80 57.01
N ARG A 307 10.99 -35.06 55.96
CA ARG A 307 10.93 -35.50 54.56
C ARG A 307 11.05 -34.28 53.64
N LEU A 308 11.25 -34.51 52.34
CA LEU A 308 11.07 -33.46 51.35
C LEU A 308 9.60 -33.04 51.33
N ARG A 309 9.34 -31.75 51.51
CA ARG A 309 7.98 -31.19 51.60
C ARG A 309 7.35 -30.94 50.24
N ALA A 310 8.16 -30.53 49.26
CA ALA A 310 7.73 -30.28 47.89
C ALA A 310 8.05 -31.48 46.99
N ILE A 311 7.15 -31.81 46.07
CA ILE A 311 7.37 -32.80 45.02
C ILE A 311 8.59 -32.39 44.19
N VAL A 312 9.61 -33.22 44.02
CA VAL A 312 10.79 -32.90 43.20
C VAL A 312 10.37 -32.78 41.72
N VAL A 313 10.62 -31.64 41.09
CA VAL A 313 10.28 -31.35 39.68
C VAL A 313 11.53 -30.95 38.91
N ASP A 314 11.71 -31.55 37.73
CA ASP A 314 12.75 -31.18 36.78
C ASP A 314 12.17 -30.31 35.64
N ASN A 315 12.88 -29.24 35.27
CA ASN A 315 12.52 -28.36 34.17
C ASN A 315 13.34 -28.77 32.94
N GLN A 316 12.67 -29.27 31.91
CA GLN A 316 13.34 -29.84 30.74
C GLN A 316 13.20 -28.93 29.52
N GLU A 317 14.29 -28.81 28.77
CA GLU A 317 14.32 -28.24 27.43
C GLU A 317 14.58 -29.37 26.42
N VAL A 318 13.67 -29.55 25.47
CA VAL A 318 13.83 -30.52 24.38
C VAL A 318 13.91 -29.76 23.07
N GLN A 319 15.10 -29.74 22.49
CA GLN A 319 15.32 -29.21 21.15
C GLN A 319 14.99 -30.28 20.11
N ASP A 320 14.28 -29.87 19.08
CA ASP A 320 13.98 -30.64 17.88
C ASP A 320 14.68 -29.94 16.71
N PRO A 321 15.93 -30.34 16.39
CA PRO A 321 16.78 -29.62 15.45
C PRO A 321 16.22 -29.59 14.03
N ASN A 322 15.39 -30.58 13.66
CA ASN A 322 14.77 -30.68 12.34
C ASN A 322 13.44 -29.92 12.26
N GLY A 323 13.02 -29.29 13.36
CA GLY A 323 11.79 -28.54 13.42
C GLY A 323 10.57 -29.41 13.15
N GLY A 324 9.60 -28.86 12.44
CA GLY A 324 8.39 -29.57 12.04
C GLY A 324 7.84 -28.99 10.76
N LEU A 325 6.70 -29.52 10.33
CA LEU A 325 6.07 -29.16 9.07
C LEU A 325 5.79 -27.66 9.00
N ILE A 326 6.17 -27.06 7.87
CA ILE A 326 5.78 -25.69 7.54
C ILE A 326 4.35 -25.71 7.01
N ILE A 327 3.49 -24.93 7.66
CA ILE A 327 2.05 -24.91 7.45
C ILE A 327 1.68 -23.72 6.58
N ASN A 328 0.88 -23.96 5.56
CA ASN A 328 0.22 -22.91 4.81
C ASN A 328 -0.88 -22.30 5.68
N PRO A 329 -0.78 -21.01 6.07
CA PRO A 329 -1.74 -20.37 6.95
C PRO A 329 -3.13 -20.21 6.30
N SER A 330 -3.24 -20.28 4.97
CA SER A 330 -4.54 -20.17 4.29
C SER A 330 -5.34 -21.47 4.31
N THR A 331 -4.68 -22.63 4.31
CA THR A 331 -5.34 -23.95 4.30
C THR A 331 -5.29 -24.66 5.66
N GLY A 332 -4.32 -24.30 6.52
CA GLY A 332 -4.04 -25.01 7.77
C GLY A 332 -3.31 -26.35 7.58
N ASN A 333 -3.00 -26.72 6.34
CA ASN A 333 -2.28 -27.93 5.99
C ASN A 333 -0.78 -27.64 5.76
N PRO A 334 0.09 -28.65 5.91
CA PRO A 334 1.48 -28.54 5.46
C PRO A 334 1.57 -28.21 3.98
N TYR A 335 2.57 -27.41 3.58
CA TYR A 335 2.88 -27.23 2.16
C TYR A 335 3.32 -28.55 1.55
N TYR A 336 2.70 -28.93 0.44
CA TYR A 336 3.04 -30.12 -0.33
C TYR A 336 3.81 -29.72 -1.60
N PHE A 337 4.95 -30.38 -1.83
CA PHE A 337 5.85 -30.12 -2.94
C PHE A 337 5.94 -31.33 -3.87
N MET A 338 5.89 -31.04 -5.16
CA MET A 338 6.22 -31.99 -6.23
C MET A 338 7.52 -31.56 -6.88
N HIS A 339 8.60 -32.27 -6.60
CA HIS A 339 9.94 -31.90 -7.04
C HIS A 339 10.26 -32.46 -8.42
N VAL A 340 10.88 -31.62 -9.25
CA VAL A 340 11.38 -31.98 -10.58
C VAL A 340 12.87 -31.62 -10.65
N ALA A 341 13.74 -32.57 -11.00
CA ALA A 341 15.18 -32.34 -11.05
C ALA A 341 15.87 -33.19 -12.11
N THR A 342 17.03 -32.74 -12.59
CA THR A 342 17.79 -33.43 -13.64
C THR A 342 18.25 -34.81 -13.14
N GLY A 343 17.83 -35.87 -13.85
CA GLY A 343 18.18 -37.25 -13.49
C GLY A 343 17.21 -37.93 -12.52
N GLY A 344 16.17 -37.24 -12.03
CA GLY A 344 15.07 -37.83 -11.27
C GLY A 344 14.28 -38.85 -12.09
N ASN A 345 13.63 -39.85 -11.50
CA ASN A 345 12.91 -40.89 -12.24
C ASN A 345 11.74 -41.55 -11.48
N SER A 346 11.23 -40.94 -10.41
CA SER A 346 10.44 -41.68 -9.42
C SER A 346 9.16 -40.99 -8.95
N ASP A 347 8.98 -40.70 -7.66
CA ASP A 347 7.70 -40.36 -7.02
C ASP A 347 7.47 -38.86 -6.77
N GLY A 348 8.44 -38.02 -7.12
CA GLY A 348 8.36 -36.56 -7.04
C GLY A 348 8.64 -36.00 -5.65
N SER A 349 9.16 -36.81 -4.74
CA SER A 349 9.75 -36.33 -3.48
C SER A 349 11.09 -35.61 -3.72
N TYR A 350 11.59 -34.87 -2.74
CA TYR A 350 12.89 -34.20 -2.86
C TYR A 350 14.04 -35.19 -3.03
N GLU A 351 13.98 -36.33 -2.34
CA GLU A 351 15.01 -37.37 -2.41
C GLU A 351 14.93 -38.20 -3.71
N ASP A 352 13.78 -38.23 -4.36
CA ASP A 352 13.54 -38.99 -5.60
C ASP A 352 12.59 -38.25 -6.58
N PRO A 353 13.03 -37.10 -7.14
CA PRO A 353 12.18 -36.20 -7.92
C PRO A 353 11.79 -36.78 -9.28
N TYR A 354 10.86 -36.13 -9.97
CA TYR A 354 10.57 -36.41 -11.38
C TYR A 354 11.67 -35.86 -12.29
N ALA A 355 11.93 -36.52 -13.42
CA ALA A 355 12.88 -36.05 -14.44
C ALA A 355 12.37 -34.85 -15.25
N THR A 356 11.04 -34.75 -15.40
CA THR A 356 10.38 -33.80 -16.29
C THR A 356 9.12 -33.23 -15.66
N LEU A 357 8.75 -32.01 -16.06
CA LEU A 357 7.45 -31.44 -15.71
C LEU A 357 6.34 -32.31 -16.28
N ALA A 358 6.48 -32.87 -17.48
CA ALA A 358 5.46 -33.76 -18.06
C ALA A 358 5.15 -34.96 -17.16
N ALA A 359 6.16 -35.55 -16.51
CA ALA A 359 5.95 -36.64 -15.55
C ALA A 359 5.28 -36.13 -14.27
N ALA A 360 5.71 -34.99 -13.73
CA ALA A 360 5.10 -34.37 -12.55
C ALA A 360 3.62 -34.00 -12.78
N PHE A 361 3.29 -33.45 -13.95
CA PHE A 361 1.91 -33.12 -14.32
C PHE A 361 1.07 -34.35 -14.68
N ALA A 362 1.68 -35.48 -15.02
CA ALA A 362 0.96 -36.75 -15.19
C ALA A 362 0.57 -37.40 -13.84
N ASP A 363 1.19 -36.98 -12.72
CA ASP A 363 0.84 -37.51 -11.39
C ASP A 363 -0.57 -37.03 -10.96
N PRO A 364 -1.46 -37.95 -10.52
CA PRO A 364 -2.80 -37.60 -10.07
C PRO A 364 -2.85 -36.58 -8.92
N ARG A 365 -1.81 -36.48 -8.09
CA ARG A 365 -1.71 -35.51 -6.99
C ARG A 365 -1.54 -34.09 -7.53
N THR A 366 -0.72 -33.90 -8.57
CA THR A 366 -0.58 -32.60 -9.25
C THR A 366 -1.88 -32.16 -9.91
N GLN A 367 -2.62 -33.10 -10.49
CA GLN A 367 -3.93 -32.83 -11.08
C GLN A 367 -5.04 -32.52 -10.06
N ALA A 368 -4.84 -32.86 -8.78
CA ALA A 368 -5.79 -32.56 -7.71
C ALA A 368 -5.71 -31.11 -7.21
N GLY A 369 -4.58 -30.41 -7.44
CA GLY A 369 -4.37 -29.03 -7.00
C GLY A 369 -3.86 -28.89 -5.56
N ASP A 370 -3.83 -27.64 -5.07
CA ASP A 370 -3.36 -27.27 -3.71
C ASP A 370 -1.94 -27.77 -3.37
N LEU A 371 -0.99 -27.58 -4.30
CA LEU A 371 0.42 -27.92 -4.13
C LEU A 371 1.37 -27.00 -4.90
N ILE A 372 2.67 -27.15 -4.64
CA ILE A 372 3.74 -26.46 -5.35
C ILE A 372 4.52 -27.48 -6.18
N VAL A 373 4.55 -27.32 -7.50
CA VAL A 373 5.52 -28.01 -8.37
C VAL A 373 6.80 -27.18 -8.36
N TYR A 374 7.89 -27.75 -7.86
CA TYR A 374 9.17 -27.05 -7.72
C TYR A 374 10.22 -27.65 -8.65
N ASP A 375 10.64 -26.86 -9.64
CA ASP A 375 11.56 -27.27 -10.70
C ASP A 375 13.00 -26.81 -10.41
N HIS A 376 13.85 -27.79 -10.15
CA HIS A 376 15.28 -27.66 -9.83
C HIS A 376 16.17 -27.86 -11.07
N ARG A 377 15.59 -27.95 -12.27
CA ARG A 377 16.37 -28.28 -13.48
C ARG A 377 17.04 -27.06 -14.08
N ASP A 378 18.26 -27.29 -14.57
CA ASP A 378 18.94 -26.45 -15.55
C ASP A 378 18.87 -27.16 -16.91
N GLY A 379 17.74 -27.03 -17.60
CA GLY A 379 17.53 -27.75 -18.85
C GLY A 379 16.27 -27.36 -19.60
N SER A 380 16.18 -27.85 -20.84
CA SER A 380 15.06 -27.59 -21.74
C SER A 380 14.03 -28.73 -21.75
N GLU A 381 12.74 -28.41 -21.77
CA GLU A 381 11.66 -29.37 -21.97
C GLU A 381 10.65 -28.87 -23.02
N THR A 382 10.08 -29.79 -23.79
CA THR A 382 8.94 -29.50 -24.67
C THR A 382 7.66 -30.06 -24.07
N GLY A 383 6.65 -29.22 -23.88
CA GLY A 383 5.38 -29.65 -23.30
C GLY A 383 4.38 -28.53 -23.09
N ASN A 384 3.10 -28.88 -23.06
CA ASN A 384 2.01 -27.96 -22.69
C ASN A 384 1.45 -28.41 -21.35
N PHE A 385 1.47 -27.53 -20.36
CA PHE A 385 1.14 -27.87 -18.97
C PHE A 385 -0.15 -27.18 -18.53
N VAL A 386 -1.07 -27.95 -17.95
CA VAL A 386 -2.33 -27.43 -17.41
C VAL A 386 -2.28 -27.53 -15.90
N LEU A 387 -2.31 -26.40 -15.22
CA LEU A 387 -2.32 -26.33 -13.77
C LEU A 387 -3.71 -26.64 -13.23
N ALA A 388 -3.80 -27.29 -12.08
CA ALA A 388 -5.05 -27.38 -11.33
C ALA A 388 -5.28 -26.09 -10.52
N ASP A 389 -6.48 -25.95 -9.93
CA ASP A 389 -6.76 -24.83 -9.04
C ASP A 389 -5.82 -24.85 -7.82
N ASN A 390 -5.37 -23.67 -7.38
CA ASN A 390 -4.45 -23.47 -6.25
C ASN A 390 -3.07 -24.14 -6.43
N THR A 391 -2.67 -24.44 -7.67
CA THR A 391 -1.32 -24.96 -7.97
C THR A 391 -0.34 -23.83 -8.24
N GLN A 392 0.84 -23.92 -7.64
CA GLN A 392 1.98 -23.06 -7.97
C GLN A 392 3.03 -23.86 -8.73
N VAL A 393 3.66 -23.25 -9.71
CA VAL A 393 4.77 -23.83 -10.48
C VAL A 393 5.92 -22.84 -10.39
N LEU A 394 6.95 -23.22 -9.65
CA LEU A 394 8.07 -22.37 -9.28
C LEU A 394 9.37 -23.04 -9.74
N SER A 395 10.34 -22.24 -10.19
CA SER A 395 11.71 -22.73 -10.40
C SER A 395 12.67 -22.19 -9.32
N GLU A 396 13.88 -22.75 -9.28
CA GLU A 396 14.98 -22.25 -8.45
C GLU A 396 15.60 -20.93 -8.93
N GLY A 397 15.28 -20.47 -10.15
CA GLY A 397 15.92 -19.30 -10.77
C GLY A 397 15.83 -18.03 -9.92
N PRO A 398 14.64 -17.44 -9.74
CA PRO A 398 14.44 -16.31 -8.84
C PRO A 398 14.38 -16.78 -7.37
N ALA A 399 14.57 -15.85 -6.43
CA ALA A 399 14.30 -16.12 -5.01
C ALA A 399 12.79 -16.32 -4.81
N GLN A 400 12.39 -17.49 -4.32
CA GLN A 400 10.99 -17.87 -4.16
C GLN A 400 10.58 -17.76 -2.70
N PHE A 401 9.40 -17.21 -2.42
CA PHE A 401 8.90 -17.03 -1.06
C PHE A 401 7.51 -17.63 -0.88
N ILE A 402 7.28 -18.24 0.27
CA ILE A 402 5.97 -18.72 0.73
C ILE A 402 5.59 -18.06 2.06
N ASN A 403 4.29 -17.96 2.34
CA ASN A 403 3.81 -17.45 3.63
C ASN A 403 3.58 -18.62 4.58
N SER A 404 4.17 -18.59 5.78
CA SER A 404 4.03 -19.66 6.77
C SER A 404 3.38 -19.17 8.06
N GLN A 405 3.16 -20.10 9.01
CA GLN A 405 2.77 -19.77 10.39
C GLN A 405 3.80 -18.90 11.15
N PHE A 406 4.98 -18.67 10.57
CA PHE A 406 6.06 -17.84 11.12
C PHE A 406 6.35 -16.58 10.29
N GLY A 407 5.55 -16.30 9.26
CA GLY A 407 5.76 -15.20 8.31
C GLY A 407 6.32 -15.67 6.96
N SER A 408 6.82 -14.72 6.16
CA SER A 408 7.39 -15.00 4.84
C SER A 408 8.70 -15.78 4.96
N LEU A 409 8.82 -16.82 4.14
CA LEU A 409 9.90 -17.78 4.14
C LEU A 409 10.43 -17.96 2.73
N GLN A 410 11.74 -17.80 2.53
CA GLN A 410 12.40 -18.16 1.27
C GLN A 410 12.49 -19.70 1.14
N LEU A 411 12.12 -20.24 -0.01
CA LEU A 411 12.27 -21.67 -0.29
C LEU A 411 13.76 -22.03 -0.39
N PRO A 412 14.18 -23.20 0.14
CA PRO A 412 15.53 -23.73 -0.05
C PRO A 412 15.89 -23.79 -1.52
N ASP A 413 17.17 -23.57 -1.82
CA ASP A 413 17.76 -23.66 -3.16
C ASP A 413 17.24 -22.62 -4.19
N SER A 414 16.33 -21.73 -3.83
CA SER A 414 15.88 -20.62 -4.69
C SER A 414 16.89 -19.47 -4.81
N GLY A 415 16.86 -18.75 -5.95
CA GLY A 415 17.73 -17.61 -6.23
C GLY A 415 19.02 -17.97 -6.98
N THR A 416 19.02 -19.05 -7.76
CA THR A 416 20.18 -19.51 -8.54
C THR A 416 20.49 -18.64 -9.75
N GLY A 417 19.49 -17.90 -10.25
CA GLY A 417 19.54 -17.13 -11.50
C GLY A 417 19.42 -17.98 -12.77
N ILE A 418 19.16 -19.28 -12.65
CA ILE A 418 19.04 -20.21 -13.77
C ILE A 418 17.56 -20.62 -13.92
N ASN A 419 16.95 -20.29 -15.06
CA ASN A 419 15.56 -20.60 -15.36
C ASN A 419 15.46 -21.83 -16.28
N PRO A 420 14.54 -22.80 -16.04
CA PRO A 420 14.25 -23.85 -16.98
C PRO A 420 13.65 -23.31 -18.29
N ASP A 421 14.07 -23.87 -19.43
CA ASP A 421 13.58 -23.50 -20.77
C ASP A 421 12.41 -24.41 -21.19
N ILE A 422 11.24 -23.83 -21.40
CA ILE A 422 10.00 -24.53 -21.76
C ILE A 422 9.61 -24.17 -23.18
N THR A 423 9.79 -25.11 -24.10
CA THR A 423 9.21 -25.02 -25.45
C THR A 423 7.76 -25.53 -25.43
N GLY A 424 6.80 -24.64 -25.24
CA GLY A 424 5.38 -24.98 -25.19
C GLY A 424 4.54 -23.91 -24.50
N SER A 425 3.64 -24.32 -23.60
CA SER A 425 2.67 -23.41 -22.98
C SER A 425 2.24 -23.80 -21.57
N PHE A 426 1.67 -22.83 -20.86
CA PHE A 426 1.00 -23.01 -19.58
C PHE A 426 -0.46 -22.55 -19.65
N THR A 427 -1.38 -23.43 -19.25
CA THR A 427 -2.79 -23.09 -19.00
C THR A 427 -2.99 -22.95 -17.49
N LEU A 428 -3.38 -21.76 -17.07
CA LEU A 428 -3.56 -21.38 -15.67
C LEU A 428 -5.01 -21.59 -15.24
N ASN A 429 -5.19 -21.98 -13.99
CA ASN A 429 -6.50 -22.13 -13.33
C ASN A 429 -6.59 -21.17 -12.13
N ASN A 430 -7.65 -21.25 -11.31
CA ASN A 430 -7.84 -20.27 -10.24
C ASN A 430 -6.69 -20.32 -9.24
N ARG A 431 -6.19 -19.15 -8.82
CA ARG A 431 -5.10 -19.02 -7.85
C ARG A 431 -3.81 -19.72 -8.30
N SER A 432 -3.58 -19.81 -9.61
CA SER A 432 -2.31 -20.32 -10.15
C SER A 432 -1.18 -19.30 -9.99
N VAL A 433 0.01 -19.80 -9.65
CA VAL A 433 1.26 -19.04 -9.66
C VAL A 433 2.24 -19.70 -10.62
N LEU A 434 2.86 -18.93 -11.51
CA LEU A 434 3.91 -19.40 -12.42
C LEU A 434 5.14 -18.48 -12.30
N SER A 435 6.28 -19.02 -11.86
CA SER A 435 7.45 -18.19 -11.59
C SER A 435 8.80 -18.83 -11.95
N GLY A 436 9.62 -18.11 -12.72
CA GLY A 436 11.02 -18.46 -12.96
C GLY A 436 11.31 -19.29 -14.20
N PHE A 437 10.55 -19.15 -15.29
CA PHE A 437 10.71 -19.96 -16.51
C PHE A 437 11.03 -19.11 -17.74
N ASP A 438 11.86 -19.64 -18.64
CA ASP A 438 12.01 -19.12 -19.99
C ASP A 438 11.09 -19.90 -20.91
N ILE A 439 10.07 -19.26 -21.47
CA ILE A 439 8.98 -19.90 -22.20
C ILE A 439 9.09 -19.55 -23.68
N THR A 440 9.30 -20.56 -24.53
CA THR A 440 9.33 -20.43 -25.98
C THR A 440 8.11 -21.10 -26.60
N THR A 441 7.37 -20.39 -27.45
CA THR A 441 6.22 -20.97 -28.19
C THR A 441 6.32 -20.67 -29.68
N THR A 442 5.94 -21.62 -30.52
CA THR A 442 5.92 -21.45 -31.99
C THR A 442 4.56 -21.77 -32.61
N GLY A 443 4.19 -21.04 -33.66
CA GLY A 443 2.99 -21.32 -34.46
C GLY A 443 1.76 -20.55 -33.99
N ALA A 444 0.59 -21.19 -33.99
CA ALA A 444 -0.71 -20.57 -33.74
C ALA A 444 -1.21 -20.72 -32.29
N GLY A 445 -0.43 -21.33 -31.40
CA GLY A 445 -0.80 -21.53 -30.00
C GLY A 445 -0.70 -20.27 -29.15
N SER A 446 -0.75 -20.44 -27.83
CA SER A 446 -0.47 -19.39 -26.83
C SER A 446 0.55 -19.86 -25.83
N SER A 447 1.37 -18.95 -25.30
CA SER A 447 2.37 -19.24 -24.26
C SER A 447 1.70 -19.34 -22.89
N ILE A 448 0.81 -18.40 -22.58
CA ILE A 448 0.01 -18.38 -21.35
C ILE A 448 -1.48 -18.32 -21.73
N ILE A 449 -2.28 -19.19 -21.13
CA ILE A 449 -3.73 -19.30 -21.37
C ILE A 449 -4.47 -19.22 -20.04
N ALA A 450 -5.44 -18.32 -19.93
CA ALA A 450 -6.38 -18.23 -18.82
C ALA A 450 -7.79 -17.96 -19.35
N ASN A 451 -8.75 -18.80 -18.98
CA ASN A 451 -10.14 -18.66 -19.40
C ASN A 451 -11.11 -18.96 -18.25
N GLY A 452 -11.91 -17.98 -17.82
CA GLY A 452 -12.91 -18.20 -16.78
C GLY A 452 -12.34 -18.30 -15.36
N VAL A 453 -11.11 -17.81 -15.15
CA VAL A 453 -10.33 -18.00 -13.92
C VAL A 453 -9.82 -16.66 -13.37
N GLY A 454 -9.33 -16.63 -12.13
CA GLY A 454 -8.79 -15.42 -11.54
C GLY A 454 -7.83 -15.64 -10.38
N ASN A 455 -7.27 -14.55 -9.88
CA ASN A 455 -6.20 -14.51 -8.87
C ASN A 455 -4.90 -15.14 -9.36
N LEU A 456 -4.48 -14.76 -10.57
CA LEU A 456 -3.30 -15.32 -11.23
C LEU A 456 -2.06 -14.48 -10.94
N MET A 457 -0.93 -15.13 -10.73
CA MET A 457 0.38 -14.47 -10.66
C MET A 457 1.38 -15.15 -11.59
N VAL A 458 1.89 -14.40 -12.56
CA VAL A 458 2.95 -14.80 -13.48
C VAL A 458 4.12 -13.88 -13.23
N SER A 459 5.23 -14.40 -12.69
CA SER A 459 6.33 -13.55 -12.25
C SER A 459 7.70 -14.07 -12.67
N ASN A 460 8.67 -13.20 -12.98
CA ASN A 460 10.05 -13.62 -13.26
C ASN A 460 10.18 -14.64 -14.40
N ASN A 461 9.35 -14.53 -15.44
CA ASN A 461 9.42 -15.42 -16.60
C ASN A 461 9.90 -14.66 -17.83
N THR A 462 10.58 -15.28 -18.79
CA THR A 462 10.80 -14.68 -20.11
C THR A 462 9.84 -15.33 -21.10
N ILE A 463 9.09 -14.58 -21.90
CA ILE A 463 8.19 -15.17 -22.92
C ILE A 463 8.69 -14.79 -24.32
N ASN A 464 9.02 -15.79 -25.13
CA ASN A 464 9.41 -15.66 -26.54
C ASN A 464 8.44 -16.43 -27.43
N HIS A 465 7.66 -15.74 -28.26
CA HIS A 465 6.63 -16.38 -29.07
C HIS A 465 6.70 -16.00 -30.55
N ASN A 466 6.96 -16.99 -31.41
CA ASN A 466 7.12 -16.82 -32.86
C ASN A 466 5.99 -17.50 -33.66
N GLY A 467 5.17 -16.73 -34.38
CA GLY A 467 4.11 -17.25 -35.26
C GLY A 467 2.77 -16.53 -35.12
N ALA A 468 1.75 -16.96 -35.87
CA ALA A 468 0.48 -16.24 -35.99
C ALA A 468 -0.43 -16.26 -34.73
N GLY A 469 -0.05 -16.98 -33.66
CA GLY A 469 -0.84 -17.09 -32.44
C GLY A 469 -0.86 -15.84 -31.55
N THR A 470 -1.57 -15.94 -30.43
CA THR A 470 -1.57 -14.93 -29.35
C THR A 470 -0.65 -15.38 -28.23
N ALA A 471 0.34 -14.62 -27.79
CA ALA A 471 1.26 -15.09 -26.74
C ALA A 471 0.60 -15.24 -25.36
N ILE A 472 -0.12 -14.22 -24.90
CA ILE A 472 -0.83 -14.24 -23.61
C ILE A 472 -2.31 -14.05 -23.89
N SER A 473 -3.11 -15.08 -23.59
CA SER A 473 -4.56 -15.07 -23.82
C SER A 473 -5.30 -15.09 -22.48
N LEU A 474 -5.89 -13.95 -22.11
CA LEU A 474 -6.67 -13.75 -20.90
C LEU A 474 -8.13 -13.51 -21.28
N THR A 475 -8.97 -14.50 -21.03
CA THR A 475 -10.36 -14.50 -21.48
C THR A 475 -11.32 -14.74 -20.31
N ASN A 476 -12.41 -13.99 -20.25
CA ASN A 476 -13.46 -14.14 -19.22
C ASN A 476 -12.90 -14.22 -17.79
N LEU A 477 -11.92 -13.39 -17.44
CA LEU A 477 -11.30 -13.44 -16.12
C LEU A 477 -12.35 -13.18 -15.03
N THR A 478 -12.27 -13.95 -13.94
CA THR A 478 -13.18 -13.86 -12.78
C THR A 478 -12.55 -13.18 -11.56
N GLY A 479 -11.29 -12.78 -11.69
CA GLY A 479 -10.50 -12.09 -10.67
C GLY A 479 -9.18 -11.58 -11.26
N PRO A 480 -8.28 -11.01 -10.45
CA PRO A 480 -7.12 -10.30 -10.95
C PRO A 480 -6.09 -11.22 -11.61
N ALA A 481 -5.30 -10.68 -12.54
CA ALA A 481 -4.15 -11.33 -13.16
C ALA A 481 -2.94 -10.38 -13.15
N THR A 482 -1.84 -10.79 -12.50
CA THR A 482 -0.62 -9.99 -12.37
C THR A 482 0.52 -10.62 -13.15
N PHE A 483 1.17 -9.82 -13.98
CA PHE A 483 2.42 -10.12 -14.67
C PHE A 483 3.50 -9.20 -14.11
N ASP A 484 4.46 -9.75 -13.37
CA ASP A 484 5.59 -9.00 -12.82
C ASP A 484 6.92 -9.53 -13.37
N GLN A 485 7.83 -8.65 -13.76
CA GLN A 485 9.15 -9.04 -14.29
C GLN A 485 9.05 -10.14 -15.36
N THR A 486 8.03 -10.04 -16.22
CA THR A 486 7.72 -11.03 -17.25
C THR A 486 7.74 -10.41 -18.65
N PRO A 487 8.92 -10.08 -19.20
CA PRO A 487 9.01 -9.50 -20.53
C PRO A 487 8.51 -10.47 -21.61
N LEU A 488 7.79 -9.92 -22.59
CA LEU A 488 7.26 -10.63 -23.74
C LEU A 488 7.93 -10.13 -25.02
N THR A 489 8.54 -11.05 -25.78
CA THR A 489 8.95 -10.83 -27.18
C THR A 489 8.10 -11.68 -28.11
N LYS A 490 7.45 -11.03 -29.08
CA LYS A 490 6.53 -11.63 -30.05
C LYS A 490 6.98 -11.31 -31.48
N THR A 491 6.86 -12.31 -32.36
CA THR A 491 6.96 -12.14 -33.82
C THR A 491 5.72 -12.72 -34.50
N ASP A 492 5.10 -11.96 -35.40
CA ASP A 492 3.80 -12.19 -36.05
C ASP A 492 2.62 -12.25 -35.05
N GLY A 493 1.36 -12.18 -35.50
CA GLY A 493 0.19 -12.41 -34.63
C GLY A 493 -0.01 -11.36 -33.51
N LEU A 494 -0.56 -11.77 -32.37
CA LEU A 494 -0.93 -10.90 -31.24
C LEU A 494 -0.03 -11.15 -30.01
N GLY A 495 0.39 -10.09 -29.32
CA GLY A 495 1.12 -10.20 -28.05
C GLY A 495 0.20 -10.65 -26.91
N VAL A 496 -0.68 -9.74 -26.48
CA VAL A 496 -1.59 -9.93 -25.35
C VAL A 496 -3.03 -9.71 -25.78
N SER A 497 -3.92 -10.61 -25.39
CA SER A 497 -5.36 -10.47 -25.54
C SER A 497 -6.03 -10.48 -24.18
N ILE A 498 -6.82 -9.44 -23.87
CA ILE A 498 -7.66 -9.34 -22.68
C ILE A 498 -9.10 -9.18 -23.16
N THR A 499 -9.90 -10.25 -23.10
CA THR A 499 -11.25 -10.23 -23.68
C THR A 499 -12.33 -10.81 -22.75
N GLY A 500 -13.55 -10.27 -22.83
CA GLY A 500 -14.73 -10.79 -22.10
C GLY A 500 -14.62 -10.67 -20.58
N SER A 501 -13.67 -9.89 -20.06
CA SER A 501 -13.35 -9.79 -18.64
C SER A 501 -14.09 -8.63 -17.96
N GLN A 502 -15.42 -8.55 -18.16
CA GLN A 502 -16.25 -7.41 -17.72
C GLN A 502 -16.42 -7.33 -16.19
N ASN A 503 -16.28 -8.43 -15.46
CA ASN A 503 -16.50 -8.49 -14.01
C ASN A 503 -15.28 -8.03 -13.20
N ALA A 504 -14.82 -6.80 -13.45
CA ALA A 504 -13.77 -6.09 -12.71
C ALA A 504 -12.51 -6.94 -12.41
N ALA A 505 -11.97 -7.62 -13.42
CA ALA A 505 -10.69 -8.30 -13.30
C ALA A 505 -9.56 -7.29 -13.51
N ASP A 506 -8.85 -6.94 -12.44
CA ASP A 506 -7.66 -6.08 -12.57
C ASP A 506 -6.54 -6.86 -13.28
N VAL A 507 -5.96 -6.29 -14.33
CA VAL A 507 -4.85 -6.88 -15.08
C VAL A 507 -3.66 -5.93 -15.07
N THR A 508 -2.53 -6.38 -14.56
CA THR A 508 -1.34 -5.52 -14.43
C THR A 508 -0.11 -6.17 -15.05
N PHE A 509 0.64 -5.38 -15.81
CA PHE A 509 1.95 -5.75 -16.38
C PHE A 509 3.01 -4.80 -15.80
N THR A 510 3.57 -5.19 -14.66
CA THR A 510 4.62 -4.43 -13.95
C THR A 510 5.99 -4.95 -14.36
N ASN A 511 6.93 -4.07 -14.71
CA ASN A 511 8.28 -4.45 -15.16
C ASN A 511 8.28 -5.52 -16.27
N SER A 512 7.23 -5.57 -17.07
CA SER A 512 6.94 -6.63 -18.04
C SER A 512 6.73 -6.00 -19.41
N SER A 513 7.84 -5.61 -20.06
CA SER A 513 7.78 -4.96 -21.37
C SER A 513 7.20 -5.91 -22.42
N ILE A 514 6.33 -5.38 -23.30
CA ILE A 514 5.77 -6.13 -24.42
C ILE A 514 6.41 -5.61 -25.71
N THR A 515 7.07 -6.48 -26.47
CA THR A 515 7.62 -6.17 -27.79
C THR A 515 7.00 -7.10 -28.82
N ASN A 516 6.34 -6.55 -29.85
CA ASN A 516 5.85 -7.32 -30.99
C ASN A 516 6.36 -6.80 -32.33
N THR A 517 6.74 -7.70 -33.23
CA THR A 517 7.15 -7.39 -34.60
C THR A 517 6.26 -8.12 -35.60
N ASN A 518 5.83 -7.43 -36.67
CA ASN A 518 4.91 -7.92 -37.70
C ASN A 518 3.53 -8.35 -37.15
N GLY A 519 3.04 -7.69 -36.10
CA GLY A 519 1.80 -8.03 -35.42
C GLY A 519 1.35 -6.99 -34.41
N ASN A 520 0.16 -7.15 -33.84
CA ASN A 520 -0.42 -6.21 -32.86
C ASN A 520 0.08 -6.56 -31.45
N ALA A 521 0.40 -5.59 -30.60
CA ALA A 521 0.91 -5.90 -29.26
C ALA A 521 -0.20 -6.26 -28.28
N VAL A 522 -1.27 -5.46 -28.21
CA VAL A 522 -2.32 -5.61 -27.21
C VAL A 522 -3.70 -5.42 -27.83
N VAL A 523 -4.63 -6.30 -27.47
CA VAL A 523 -6.08 -6.14 -27.71
C VAL A 523 -6.79 -6.23 -26.37
N ILE A 524 -7.60 -5.23 -26.05
CA ILE A 524 -8.48 -5.18 -24.90
C ILE A 524 -9.91 -5.05 -25.42
N ALA A 525 -10.75 -6.06 -25.21
CA ALA A 525 -12.14 -5.99 -25.66
C ALA A 525 -13.11 -6.43 -24.58
N ASN A 526 -14.26 -5.78 -24.43
CA ASN A 526 -15.31 -6.22 -23.51
C ASN A 526 -14.77 -6.47 -22.09
N SER A 527 -13.96 -5.55 -21.57
CA SER A 527 -13.25 -5.70 -20.29
C SER A 527 -13.53 -4.56 -19.32
N GLY A 528 -13.56 -4.87 -18.02
CA GLY A 528 -13.78 -3.93 -16.91
C GLY A 528 -12.60 -3.92 -15.93
N GLY A 529 -12.74 -3.22 -14.79
CA GLY A 529 -11.69 -3.15 -13.77
C GLY A 529 -10.57 -2.18 -14.14
N THR A 530 -9.36 -2.42 -13.64
CA THR A 530 -8.16 -1.63 -13.96
C THR A 530 -7.19 -2.44 -14.80
N ILE A 531 -6.70 -1.86 -15.91
CA ILE A 531 -5.72 -2.52 -16.78
C ILE A 531 -4.50 -1.62 -16.93
N GLU A 532 -3.34 -2.12 -16.53
CA GLU A 532 -2.10 -1.34 -16.52
C GLU A 532 -0.99 -2.02 -17.29
N PHE A 533 -0.36 -1.25 -18.19
CA PHE A 533 0.83 -1.64 -18.91
C PHE A 533 1.97 -0.66 -18.65
N GLY A 534 3.17 -1.20 -18.48
CA GLY A 534 4.42 -0.43 -18.55
C GLY A 534 4.74 -0.01 -19.99
N GLN A 535 5.82 -0.57 -20.55
CA GLN A 535 6.27 -0.27 -21.91
C GLN A 535 5.71 -1.27 -22.92
N ILE A 536 5.14 -0.77 -24.00
CA ILE A 536 4.72 -1.53 -25.18
C ILE A 536 5.50 -1.03 -26.40
N THR A 537 6.10 -1.94 -27.15
CA THR A 537 6.81 -1.63 -28.40
C THR A 537 6.26 -2.48 -29.55
N THR A 538 5.93 -1.87 -30.68
CA THR A 538 5.41 -2.57 -31.86
C THR A 538 6.08 -2.10 -33.16
N THR A 539 6.44 -3.03 -34.03
CA THR A 539 6.95 -2.73 -35.38
C THR A 539 6.14 -3.49 -36.43
N ASN A 540 5.70 -2.82 -37.50
CA ASN A 540 4.94 -3.41 -38.60
C ASN A 540 3.62 -4.11 -38.17
N GLY A 541 2.97 -3.65 -37.10
CA GLY A 541 1.62 -4.10 -36.71
C GLY A 541 0.52 -3.45 -37.54
N SER A 542 -0.72 -3.93 -37.45
CA SER A 542 -1.85 -3.15 -37.99
C SER A 542 -2.21 -2.01 -37.05
N THR A 543 -2.50 -2.38 -35.80
CA THR A 543 -2.84 -1.52 -34.67
C THR A 543 -2.01 -2.00 -33.49
N ALA A 544 -1.15 -1.16 -32.89
CA ALA A 544 -0.28 -1.65 -31.83
C ALA A 544 -1.07 -1.99 -30.56
N VAL A 545 -1.99 -1.09 -30.17
CA VAL A 545 -2.93 -1.30 -29.07
C VAL A 545 -4.34 -0.98 -29.55
N ASP A 546 -5.22 -1.96 -29.44
CA ASP A 546 -6.63 -1.86 -29.80
C ASP A 546 -7.49 -2.05 -28.55
N ILE A 547 -8.40 -1.10 -28.29
CA ILE A 547 -9.27 -1.06 -27.12
C ILE A 547 -10.71 -0.90 -27.59
N ASP A 548 -11.55 -1.91 -27.35
CA ASP A 548 -12.92 -1.96 -27.87
C ASP A 548 -13.95 -2.35 -26.79
N ASP A 549 -15.16 -1.78 -26.86
CA ASP A 549 -16.33 -2.14 -26.04
C ASP A 549 -16.04 -2.30 -24.53
N SER A 550 -15.21 -1.44 -23.95
CA SER A 550 -14.66 -1.66 -22.60
C SER A 550 -15.13 -0.61 -21.57
N SER A 551 -15.27 -1.03 -20.32
CA SER A 551 -15.56 -0.17 -19.16
C SER A 551 -14.37 -0.03 -18.22
N ALA A 552 -13.23 -0.64 -18.55
CA ALA A 552 -12.01 -0.60 -17.76
C ALA A 552 -11.36 0.79 -17.71
N ASN A 553 -10.65 1.04 -16.61
CA ASN A 553 -9.70 2.14 -16.52
C ASN A 553 -8.33 1.62 -17.00
N ILE A 554 -7.87 2.12 -18.13
CA ILE A 554 -6.70 1.61 -18.85
C ILE A 554 -5.59 2.64 -18.79
N THR A 555 -4.40 2.21 -18.34
CA THR A 555 -3.20 3.05 -18.33
C THR A 555 -2.07 2.35 -19.10
N ILE A 556 -1.48 3.09 -20.04
CA ILE A 556 -0.28 2.69 -20.77
C ILE A 556 0.80 3.71 -20.45
N ALA A 557 1.86 3.28 -19.77
CA ALA A 557 2.92 4.18 -19.38
C ALA A 557 3.72 4.67 -20.59
N GLU A 558 4.02 3.78 -21.54
CA GLU A 558 4.78 4.14 -22.74
C GLU A 558 4.38 3.25 -23.94
N LEU A 559 4.02 3.85 -25.07
CA LEU A 559 3.75 3.13 -26.32
C LEU A 559 4.70 3.58 -27.44
N ASN A 560 5.55 2.68 -27.91
CA ASN A 560 6.49 2.94 -29.01
C ASN A 560 6.10 2.14 -30.24
N THR A 561 5.92 2.81 -31.39
CA THR A 561 5.51 2.14 -32.62
C THR A 561 6.32 2.59 -33.83
N SER A 562 6.48 1.67 -34.78
CA SER A 562 7.00 1.98 -36.12
C SER A 562 6.23 1.24 -37.22
N ASN A 563 5.86 1.96 -38.27
CA ASN A 563 5.25 1.43 -39.50
C ASN A 563 3.94 0.67 -39.25
N THR A 564 3.02 1.21 -38.45
CA THR A 564 1.69 0.59 -38.31
C THR A 564 0.87 0.81 -39.58
N THR A 565 0.09 -0.17 -40.03
CA THR A 565 -0.74 0.02 -41.25
C THR A 565 -2.02 0.81 -40.98
N LEU A 566 -2.50 0.83 -39.73
CA LEU A 566 -3.60 1.66 -39.23
C LEU A 566 -3.05 2.57 -38.11
N ALA A 567 -3.88 2.86 -37.10
CA ALA A 567 -3.50 3.67 -35.96
C ALA A 567 -2.64 2.89 -34.94
N PRO A 568 -1.54 3.45 -34.41
CA PRO A 568 -0.83 2.92 -33.26
C PRO A 568 -1.72 2.59 -32.06
N LEU A 569 -2.62 3.51 -31.72
CA LEU A 569 -3.58 3.37 -30.62
C LEU A 569 -4.98 3.60 -31.18
N ASP A 570 -5.83 2.60 -31.06
CA ASP A 570 -7.26 2.67 -31.42
C ASP A 570 -8.11 2.46 -30.17
N ILE A 571 -9.06 3.37 -29.94
CA ILE A 571 -9.93 3.41 -28.77
C ILE A 571 -11.36 3.56 -29.26
N ASN A 572 -12.16 2.52 -29.10
CA ASN A 572 -13.54 2.49 -29.58
C ASN A 572 -14.51 2.06 -28.48
N ASN A 573 -15.59 2.81 -28.32
CA ASN A 573 -16.69 2.51 -27.40
C ASN A 573 -16.24 2.26 -25.95
N VAL A 574 -15.35 3.11 -25.42
CA VAL A 574 -14.82 2.98 -24.06
C VAL A 574 -15.56 3.89 -23.09
N SER A 575 -16.23 3.30 -22.10
CA SER A 575 -16.98 4.04 -21.08
C SER A 575 -16.15 4.35 -19.82
N GLY A 576 -15.07 3.61 -19.59
CA GLY A 576 -14.07 3.88 -18.54
C GLY A 576 -13.16 5.05 -18.90
N SER A 577 -11.90 5.01 -18.45
CA SER A 577 -10.88 6.00 -18.83
C SER A 577 -9.71 5.35 -19.56
N VAL A 578 -9.11 6.05 -20.52
CA VAL A 578 -7.85 5.61 -21.15
C VAL A 578 -6.79 6.68 -20.97
N THR A 579 -5.62 6.31 -20.44
CA THR A 579 -4.46 7.21 -20.30
C THR A 579 -3.25 6.63 -21.02
N LEU A 580 -2.72 7.37 -21.99
CA LEU A 580 -1.38 7.19 -22.54
C LEU A 580 -0.46 8.29 -21.98
N ASN A 581 0.65 7.91 -21.34
CA ASN A 581 1.57 8.84 -20.68
C ASN A 581 3.00 8.78 -21.24
N GLY A 582 3.12 8.73 -22.55
CA GLY A 582 4.41 8.77 -23.23
C GLY A 582 4.53 7.79 -24.38
N GLY A 583 5.61 7.96 -25.14
CA GLY A 583 5.96 7.08 -26.24
C GLY A 583 6.15 7.82 -27.56
N THR A 584 6.58 7.06 -28.58
CA THR A 584 6.87 7.60 -29.91
C THR A 584 6.19 6.75 -30.99
N PHE A 585 5.39 7.38 -31.85
CA PHE A 585 4.80 6.76 -33.02
C PHE A 585 5.50 7.25 -34.28
N ASN A 586 6.05 6.33 -35.06
CA ASN A 586 6.72 6.66 -36.31
C ASN A 586 6.01 5.99 -37.49
N ASN A 587 5.64 6.77 -38.50
CA ASN A 587 5.01 6.31 -39.74
C ASN A 587 3.72 5.51 -39.47
N SER A 588 2.63 6.22 -39.18
CA SER A 588 1.31 5.61 -39.01
C SER A 588 0.57 5.60 -40.34
N GLY A 589 0.04 4.44 -40.74
CA GLY A 589 -0.73 4.26 -41.98
C GLY A 589 -2.14 4.86 -41.93
N PHE A 590 -2.56 5.36 -40.77
CA PHE A 590 -3.76 6.17 -40.54
C PHE A 590 -3.45 7.27 -39.50
N SER A 591 -4.39 7.58 -38.60
CA SER A 591 -4.18 8.52 -37.48
C SER A 591 -3.10 8.01 -36.52
N GLY A 592 -2.37 8.90 -35.84
CA GLY A 592 -1.47 8.51 -34.74
C GLY A 592 -2.22 7.93 -33.54
N VAL A 593 -3.34 8.55 -33.18
CA VAL A 593 -4.33 8.03 -32.22
C VAL A 593 -5.72 8.14 -32.82
N GLN A 594 -6.51 7.08 -32.76
CA GLN A 594 -7.93 7.06 -33.14
C GLN A 594 -8.79 6.83 -31.91
N ILE A 595 -9.80 7.69 -31.70
CA ILE A 595 -10.74 7.62 -30.58
C ILE A 595 -12.15 7.76 -31.14
N VAL A 596 -13.05 6.86 -30.76
CA VAL A 596 -14.45 6.85 -31.21
C VAL A 596 -15.37 6.50 -30.05
N ASN A 597 -16.45 7.26 -29.87
CA ASN A 597 -17.53 7.00 -28.90
C ASN A 597 -17.04 6.70 -27.47
N SER A 598 -16.08 7.48 -26.97
CA SER A 598 -15.36 7.14 -25.74
C SER A 598 -15.33 8.27 -24.73
N ASN A 599 -15.15 7.93 -23.45
CA ASN A 599 -15.13 8.89 -22.35
C ASN A 599 -13.75 8.97 -21.69
N ASN A 600 -13.44 10.11 -21.07
CA ASN A 600 -12.30 10.30 -20.16
C ASN A 600 -10.96 9.87 -20.77
N ILE A 601 -10.60 10.48 -21.91
CA ILE A 601 -9.40 10.12 -22.66
C ILE A 601 -8.27 11.10 -22.37
N THR A 602 -7.11 10.58 -21.97
CA THR A 602 -5.89 11.37 -21.75
C THR A 602 -4.78 10.85 -22.64
N ILE A 603 -4.28 11.70 -23.54
CA ILE A 603 -3.09 11.44 -24.37
C ILE A 603 -2.07 12.52 -24.05
N LYS A 604 -0.95 12.13 -23.43
CA LYS A 604 0.07 13.09 -23.05
C LYS A 604 1.49 12.58 -23.22
N ASN A 605 2.42 13.52 -23.38
CA ASN A 605 3.86 13.27 -23.52
C ASN A 605 4.22 12.38 -24.72
N THR A 606 3.36 12.31 -25.74
CA THR A 606 3.55 11.43 -26.90
C THR A 606 4.15 12.19 -28.07
N THR A 607 5.11 11.59 -28.77
CA THR A 607 5.63 12.09 -30.05
C THR A 607 5.01 11.30 -31.20
N ILE A 608 4.34 11.97 -32.13
CA ILE A 608 3.66 11.38 -33.29
C ILE A 608 4.31 11.93 -34.55
N ASN A 609 4.97 11.08 -35.32
CA ASN A 609 5.73 11.45 -36.52
C ASN A 609 5.11 10.83 -37.76
N SER A 610 4.74 11.70 -38.72
CA SER A 610 4.25 11.34 -40.05
C SER A 610 3.03 10.39 -40.05
N PRO A 611 1.91 10.73 -39.36
CA PRO A 611 0.66 10.01 -39.54
C PRO A 611 0.03 10.38 -40.89
N SER A 612 -0.53 9.39 -41.61
CA SER A 612 -1.11 9.58 -42.95
C SER A 612 -2.46 10.31 -42.96
N THR A 613 -3.03 10.56 -41.79
CA THR A 613 -4.22 11.41 -41.61
C THR A 613 -3.98 12.36 -40.44
N TYR A 614 -4.53 12.08 -39.26
CA TYR A 614 -4.51 12.97 -38.12
C TYR A 614 -3.37 12.62 -37.15
N GLY A 615 -2.86 13.59 -36.40
CA GLY A 615 -2.03 13.27 -35.23
C GLY A 615 -2.85 12.55 -34.16
N ILE A 616 -3.90 13.21 -33.67
CA ILE A 616 -4.91 12.65 -32.77
C ILE A 616 -6.29 12.92 -33.36
N ASN A 617 -7.11 11.90 -33.55
CA ASN A 617 -8.49 12.01 -34.05
C ASN A 617 -9.48 11.48 -33.02
N GLY A 618 -10.39 12.34 -32.55
CA GLY A 618 -11.47 11.99 -31.64
C GLY A 618 -12.85 12.21 -32.24
N VAL A 619 -13.68 11.19 -32.26
CA VAL A 619 -15.07 11.27 -32.74
C VAL A 619 -16.02 10.90 -31.61
N ASN A 620 -16.92 11.83 -31.23
CA ASN A 620 -17.86 11.66 -30.12
C ASN A 620 -17.14 11.31 -28.79
N VAL A 621 -16.22 12.18 -28.38
CA VAL A 621 -15.44 12.02 -27.14
C VAL A 621 -16.00 12.88 -26.02
N ASN A 622 -16.32 12.28 -24.87
CA ASN A 622 -16.73 13.05 -23.69
C ASN A 622 -15.59 13.11 -22.68
N ASN A 623 -15.20 14.31 -22.30
CA ASN A 623 -14.03 14.57 -21.46
C ASN A 623 -12.70 14.10 -22.09
N PHE A 624 -11.83 15.03 -22.45
CA PHE A 624 -10.54 14.71 -23.05
C PHE A 624 -9.42 15.62 -22.54
N ASN A 625 -8.20 15.09 -22.50
CA ASN A 625 -6.98 15.83 -22.20
C ASN A 625 -5.88 15.42 -23.17
N PHE A 626 -5.56 16.30 -24.12
CA PHE A 626 -4.47 16.13 -25.06
C PHE A 626 -3.39 17.15 -24.72
N SER A 627 -2.35 16.72 -23.99
CA SER A 627 -1.36 17.66 -23.45
C SER A 627 0.09 17.25 -23.65
N SER A 628 0.96 18.24 -23.85
CA SER A 628 2.42 18.02 -23.99
C SER A 628 2.80 17.02 -25.09
N ASN A 629 2.00 16.91 -26.16
CA ASN A 629 2.31 16.04 -27.29
C ASN A 629 3.12 16.80 -28.34
N THR A 630 3.97 16.07 -29.07
CA THR A 630 4.68 16.59 -30.25
C THR A 630 4.15 15.89 -31.49
N ILE A 631 3.55 16.62 -32.43
CA ILE A 631 2.96 16.08 -33.65
C ILE A 631 3.67 16.68 -34.84
N ASN A 632 4.32 15.85 -35.65
CA ASN A 632 5.09 16.27 -36.81
C ASN A 632 4.49 15.66 -38.08
N ASN A 633 4.24 16.50 -39.09
CA ASN A 633 3.88 16.09 -40.46
C ASN A 633 2.64 15.19 -40.55
N ALA A 634 1.54 15.58 -39.88
CA ALA A 634 0.24 14.98 -40.16
C ALA A 634 -0.26 15.41 -41.56
N ASP A 635 -0.85 14.49 -42.32
CA ASP A 635 -1.36 14.78 -43.68
C ASP A 635 -2.76 15.42 -43.69
N SER A 636 -3.52 15.26 -42.59
CA SER A 636 -4.76 15.99 -42.25
C SER A 636 -4.51 16.73 -40.93
N ASP A 637 -5.44 16.86 -39.98
CA ASP A 637 -5.24 17.78 -38.85
C ASP A 637 -4.22 17.28 -37.82
N GLY A 638 -3.54 18.21 -37.15
CA GLY A 638 -2.67 17.86 -36.03
C GLY A 638 -3.47 17.17 -34.92
N ILE A 639 -4.49 17.85 -34.43
CA ILE A 639 -5.48 17.31 -33.49
C ILE A 639 -6.87 17.65 -34.04
N SER A 640 -7.73 16.64 -34.24
CA SER A 640 -9.16 16.85 -34.52
C SER A 640 -9.98 16.15 -33.45
N VAL A 641 -10.92 16.84 -32.82
CA VAL A 641 -11.80 16.25 -31.81
C VAL A 641 -13.22 16.79 -31.90
N SER A 642 -14.18 15.88 -32.06
CA SER A 642 -15.60 16.16 -31.88
C SER A 642 -16.10 15.56 -30.56
N GLY A 643 -16.76 16.36 -29.72
CA GLY A 643 -17.05 15.93 -28.35
C GLY A 643 -17.95 16.85 -27.54
N SER A 644 -18.05 16.53 -26.24
CA SER A 644 -18.74 17.33 -25.22
C SER A 644 -18.07 17.18 -23.85
N GLY A 645 -18.57 17.88 -22.83
CA GLY A 645 -18.02 17.84 -21.47
C GLY A 645 -16.74 18.68 -21.32
N ASN A 646 -15.79 18.22 -20.51
CA ASN A 646 -14.58 18.99 -20.20
C ASN A 646 -13.41 18.64 -21.14
N GLY A 647 -12.94 19.59 -21.94
CA GLY A 647 -11.81 19.40 -22.85
C GLY A 647 -10.58 20.18 -22.44
N THR A 648 -9.39 19.60 -22.64
CA THR A 648 -8.12 20.33 -22.53
C THR A 648 -7.20 19.95 -23.68
N ILE A 649 -6.69 20.94 -24.41
CA ILE A 649 -5.65 20.79 -25.42
C ILE A 649 -4.52 21.76 -25.04
N SER A 650 -3.46 21.27 -24.39
CA SER A 650 -2.46 22.19 -23.82
C SER A 650 -1.00 21.79 -23.96
N GLY A 651 -0.13 22.78 -24.19
CA GLY A 651 1.32 22.55 -24.25
C GLY A 651 1.77 21.67 -25.42
N ASN A 652 0.95 21.49 -26.46
CA ASN A 652 1.29 20.66 -27.60
C ASN A 652 2.19 21.44 -28.58
N THR A 653 3.12 20.73 -29.23
CA THR A 653 3.93 21.23 -30.35
C THR A 653 3.48 20.56 -31.64
N ILE A 654 2.88 21.31 -32.56
CA ILE A 654 2.33 20.80 -33.82
C ILE A 654 3.10 21.44 -34.97
N ARG A 655 3.73 20.62 -35.82
CA ARG A 655 4.66 21.08 -36.86
C ARG A 655 4.33 20.45 -38.22
N SER A 656 4.04 21.28 -39.20
CA SER A 656 3.99 20.94 -40.63
C SER A 656 5.32 21.34 -41.25
N ILE A 657 6.22 20.37 -41.45
CA ILE A 657 7.57 20.60 -42.00
C ILE A 657 7.66 20.08 -43.44
N VAL A 658 7.10 18.89 -43.68
CA VAL A 658 7.24 18.13 -44.94
C VAL A 658 5.89 17.87 -45.61
N THR A 659 4.81 17.75 -44.84
CA THR A 659 3.42 17.59 -45.32
C THR A 659 2.56 18.69 -44.71
N ALA A 660 1.57 19.15 -45.47
CA ALA A 660 0.64 20.18 -45.05
C ALA A 660 -0.55 19.52 -44.33
N PHE A 661 -0.64 19.67 -43.00
CA PHE A 661 -1.89 19.38 -42.30
C PHE A 661 -2.99 20.34 -42.75
N SER A 662 -4.28 19.99 -42.59
CA SER A 662 -5.36 20.93 -42.96
C SER A 662 -5.52 22.01 -41.89
N THR A 663 -5.86 21.63 -40.67
CA THR A 663 -5.96 22.50 -39.49
C THR A 663 -4.99 22.02 -38.39
N GLY A 664 -4.39 22.94 -37.63
CA GLY A 664 -3.50 22.58 -36.52
C GLY A 664 -4.24 21.87 -35.39
N ILE A 665 -5.27 22.53 -34.87
CA ILE A 665 -6.20 22.02 -33.86
C ILE A 665 -7.63 22.29 -34.33
N ASP A 666 -8.41 21.25 -34.60
CA ASP A 666 -9.84 21.31 -34.94
C ASP A 666 -10.69 20.74 -33.78
N VAL A 667 -11.65 21.52 -33.30
CA VAL A 667 -12.54 21.14 -32.19
C VAL A 667 -14.00 21.37 -32.57
N THR A 668 -14.81 20.33 -32.59
CA THR A 668 -16.27 20.43 -32.76
C THR A 668 -17.01 20.06 -31.47
N LEU A 669 -17.81 20.97 -30.94
CA LEU A 669 -18.55 20.82 -29.67
C LEU A 669 -20.03 20.56 -29.94
N ASN A 670 -20.49 19.33 -29.65
CA ASN A 670 -21.83 18.84 -30.01
C ASN A 670 -22.80 18.78 -28.82
N GLY A 671 -22.56 19.58 -27.78
CA GLY A 671 -23.38 19.67 -26.57
C GLY A 671 -22.71 20.56 -25.52
N ASN A 672 -23.19 20.47 -24.28
CA ASN A 672 -22.61 21.26 -23.19
C ASN A 672 -21.11 20.97 -23.02
N ALA A 673 -20.27 22.00 -23.07
CA ALA A 673 -18.83 21.84 -23.08
C ALA A 673 -18.09 22.97 -22.36
N ASN A 674 -16.97 22.63 -21.74
CA ASN A 674 -16.00 23.57 -21.20
C ASN A 674 -14.61 23.15 -21.70
N VAL A 675 -14.04 23.90 -22.64
CA VAL A 675 -12.81 23.53 -23.33
C VAL A 675 -11.73 24.61 -23.18
N ASP A 676 -10.56 24.20 -22.72
CA ASP A 676 -9.37 25.05 -22.63
C ASP A 676 -8.33 24.61 -23.70
N ILE A 677 -7.90 25.54 -24.55
CA ILE A 677 -6.87 25.37 -25.59
C ILE A 677 -5.73 26.32 -25.27
N ASP A 678 -4.70 25.82 -24.55
CA ASP A 678 -3.73 26.68 -23.89
C ASP A 678 -2.27 26.35 -24.24
N ASN A 679 -1.42 27.37 -24.41
CA ASN A 679 0.04 27.19 -24.49
C ASN A 679 0.50 26.24 -25.61
N ASN A 680 -0.26 26.10 -26.71
CA ASN A 680 0.15 25.27 -27.84
C ASN A 680 1.07 26.07 -28.78
N THR A 681 2.04 25.38 -29.39
CA THR A 681 2.90 25.94 -30.44
C THR A 681 2.56 25.25 -31.76
N ILE A 682 2.01 26.01 -32.71
CA ILE A 682 1.61 25.54 -34.03
C ILE A 682 2.49 26.24 -35.06
N THR A 683 3.24 25.46 -35.82
CA THR A 683 4.13 25.97 -36.86
C THR A 683 3.85 25.29 -38.19
N SER A 684 3.58 26.08 -39.22
CA SER A 684 3.49 25.59 -40.59
C SER A 684 4.57 26.17 -41.49
N VAL A 685 5.24 25.28 -42.24
CA VAL A 685 6.24 25.65 -43.25
C VAL A 685 5.70 25.48 -44.69
N ILE A 686 4.55 24.82 -44.87
CA ILE A 686 3.96 24.49 -46.18
C ILE A 686 2.50 24.97 -46.22
N ALA A 687 2.01 25.35 -47.42
CA ALA A 687 0.66 25.88 -47.65
C ALA A 687 -0.46 25.01 -47.06
N LEU A 688 -1.40 25.63 -46.34
CA LEU A 688 -2.55 24.99 -45.71
C LEU A 688 -3.85 25.49 -46.34
N ALA A 689 -4.91 24.68 -46.24
CA ALA A 689 -6.26 25.11 -46.57
C ALA A 689 -7.08 25.49 -45.31
N GLY A 690 -6.68 25.03 -44.12
CA GLY A 690 -7.39 25.23 -42.85
C GLY A 690 -6.68 26.18 -41.89
N SER A 691 -7.14 26.21 -40.64
CA SER A 691 -6.77 27.20 -39.64
C SER A 691 -5.66 26.73 -38.69
N GLY A 692 -5.05 27.66 -37.94
CA GLY A 692 -4.16 27.27 -36.83
C GLY A 692 -4.95 26.53 -35.76
N ILE A 693 -5.97 27.20 -35.23
CA ILE A 693 -6.96 26.64 -34.31
C ILE A 693 -8.35 26.90 -34.90
N GLU A 694 -9.18 25.89 -34.99
CA GLU A 694 -10.57 25.96 -35.40
C GLU A 694 -11.46 25.37 -34.30
N VAL A 695 -12.51 26.10 -33.92
CA VAL A 695 -13.49 25.63 -32.94
C VAL A 695 -14.89 25.90 -33.46
N THR A 696 -15.69 24.84 -33.58
CA THR A 696 -17.10 24.91 -33.92
C THR A 696 -17.97 24.52 -32.73
N ALA A 697 -18.74 25.45 -32.18
CA ALA A 697 -19.76 25.19 -31.17
C ALA A 697 -21.11 24.89 -31.86
N SER A 698 -21.43 23.62 -32.08
CA SER A 698 -22.63 23.18 -32.81
C SER A 698 -23.91 23.24 -31.97
N SER A 699 -23.85 23.00 -30.65
CA SER A 699 -25.01 23.06 -29.75
C SER A 699 -24.61 23.09 -28.27
N GLY A 700 -25.56 23.42 -27.39
CA GLY A 700 -25.39 23.38 -25.93
C GLY A 700 -24.78 24.65 -25.33
N ASP A 701 -24.66 24.67 -24.00
CA ASP A 701 -23.95 25.74 -23.30
C ASP A 701 -22.43 25.49 -23.41
N VAL A 702 -21.70 26.41 -24.04
CA VAL A 702 -20.30 26.25 -24.39
C VAL A 702 -19.45 27.33 -23.75
N THR A 703 -18.41 26.93 -23.04
CA THR A 703 -17.33 27.81 -22.61
C THR A 703 -16.04 27.38 -23.28
N THR A 704 -15.40 28.28 -24.02
CA THR A 704 -14.12 28.00 -24.69
C THR A 704 -13.09 29.06 -24.32
N ARG A 705 -11.91 28.63 -23.87
CA ARG A 705 -10.77 29.51 -23.59
C ARG A 705 -9.61 29.13 -24.49
N ILE A 706 -9.16 30.06 -25.32
CA ILE A 706 -8.01 29.91 -26.23
C ILE A 706 -6.93 30.87 -25.75
N ARG A 707 -5.91 30.36 -25.06
CA ARG A 707 -4.96 31.20 -24.33
C ARG A 707 -3.50 30.90 -24.62
N ASP A 708 -2.70 31.95 -24.70
CA ASP A 708 -1.23 31.84 -24.70
C ASP A 708 -0.69 30.91 -25.81
N ASN A 709 -1.42 30.72 -26.91
CA ASN A 709 -0.98 29.89 -28.03
C ASN A 709 -0.07 30.71 -28.96
N GLN A 710 0.89 30.02 -29.57
CA GLN A 710 1.81 30.58 -30.57
C GLN A 710 1.50 29.94 -31.92
N ILE A 711 1.06 30.75 -32.88
CA ILE A 711 0.69 30.30 -34.22
C ILE A 711 1.58 31.03 -35.22
N THR A 712 2.40 30.29 -35.96
CA THR A 712 3.36 30.87 -36.91
C THR A 712 3.24 30.20 -38.27
N SER A 713 3.05 31.00 -39.32
CA SER A 713 3.28 30.55 -40.71
C SER A 713 4.49 31.21 -41.34
N PHE A 714 5.31 30.41 -42.02
CA PHE A 714 6.51 30.88 -42.70
C PHE A 714 6.32 31.19 -44.18
N VAL A 715 5.97 30.19 -45.00
CA VAL A 715 6.09 30.29 -46.48
C VAL A 715 4.74 30.55 -47.17
N ASP A 716 3.64 29.92 -46.74
CA ASP A 716 2.33 29.97 -47.41
C ASP A 716 1.16 29.88 -46.40
N ALA A 717 -0.06 30.17 -46.87
CA ALA A 717 -1.27 30.51 -46.13
C ALA A 717 -1.75 29.57 -44.99
N PHE A 718 -2.19 30.13 -43.86
CA PHE A 718 -3.32 29.58 -43.09
C PHE A 718 -4.63 30.14 -43.67
N GLY A 719 -5.73 29.40 -43.53
CA GLY A 719 -7.08 29.96 -43.63
C GLY A 719 -7.25 31.09 -42.62
N ASN A 720 -7.45 30.76 -41.34
CA ASN A 720 -7.40 31.74 -40.25
C ASN A 720 -6.35 31.33 -39.20
N GLY A 721 -5.85 32.28 -38.41
CA GLY A 721 -5.00 31.94 -37.26
C GLY A 721 -5.80 31.17 -36.20
N ILE A 722 -6.87 31.81 -35.71
CA ILE A 722 -7.88 31.24 -34.82
C ILE A 722 -9.24 31.49 -35.46
N ASP A 723 -10.02 30.44 -35.65
CA ASP A 723 -11.40 30.51 -36.13
C ASP A 723 -12.34 29.93 -35.09
N PHE A 724 -13.30 30.73 -34.64
CA PHE A 724 -14.36 30.28 -33.74
C PHE A 724 -15.72 30.51 -34.37
N THR A 725 -16.44 29.44 -34.67
CA THR A 725 -17.82 29.50 -35.18
C THR A 725 -18.80 28.97 -34.14
N SER A 726 -19.82 29.75 -33.80
CA SER A 726 -20.92 29.35 -32.93
C SER A 726 -22.22 29.19 -33.71
N ASN A 727 -22.70 27.96 -33.80
CA ASN A 727 -24.05 27.61 -34.24
C ASN A 727 -24.98 27.28 -33.07
N SER A 728 -24.52 27.46 -31.83
CA SER A 728 -25.29 27.10 -30.63
C SER A 728 -26.36 28.15 -30.30
N THR A 729 -27.55 27.67 -29.95
CA THR A 729 -28.64 28.49 -29.40
C THR A 729 -28.58 28.62 -27.87
N GLY A 730 -27.57 28.01 -27.23
CA GLY A 730 -27.32 28.11 -25.78
C GLY A 730 -26.56 29.38 -25.38
N VAL A 731 -25.98 29.36 -24.18
CA VAL A 731 -25.01 30.37 -23.73
C VAL A 731 -23.63 30.01 -24.26
N VAL A 732 -22.94 30.97 -24.90
CA VAL A 732 -21.60 30.76 -25.46
C VAL A 732 -20.64 31.81 -24.91
N ASP A 733 -19.72 31.36 -24.08
CA ASP A 733 -18.67 32.19 -23.48
C ASP A 733 -17.31 31.85 -24.10
N THR A 734 -16.80 32.76 -24.93
CA THR A 734 -15.52 32.58 -25.63
C THR A 734 -14.50 33.61 -25.15
N THR A 735 -13.34 33.13 -24.72
CA THR A 735 -12.19 33.97 -24.36
C THR A 735 -11.00 33.61 -25.24
N ILE A 736 -10.47 34.59 -25.97
CA ILE A 736 -9.26 34.46 -26.80
C ILE A 736 -8.25 35.48 -26.28
N THR A 737 -7.26 35.04 -25.49
CA THR A 737 -6.33 35.97 -24.83
C THR A 737 -4.88 35.54 -24.80
N GLY A 738 -3.95 36.49 -24.89
CA GLY A 738 -2.52 36.21 -24.75
C GLY A 738 -1.91 35.44 -25.94
N ASN A 739 -2.66 35.20 -27.02
CA ASN A 739 -2.15 34.45 -28.17
C ASN A 739 -1.21 35.33 -29.00
N THR A 740 -0.19 34.69 -29.59
CA THR A 740 0.73 35.30 -30.53
C THR A 740 0.52 34.68 -31.90
N ILE A 741 0.12 35.49 -32.88
CA ILE A 741 -0.11 35.05 -34.26
C ILE A 741 0.87 35.81 -35.14
N THR A 742 1.68 35.07 -35.91
CA THR A 742 2.70 35.66 -36.77
C THR A 742 2.59 35.12 -38.19
N ASN A 743 2.37 36.03 -39.13
CA ASN A 743 2.49 35.75 -40.55
C ASN A 743 3.81 36.31 -41.09
N THR A 744 4.65 35.44 -41.67
CA THR A 744 5.96 35.88 -42.20
C THR A 744 5.87 36.26 -43.68
N ILE A 745 5.62 35.30 -44.59
CA ILE A 745 5.61 35.53 -46.05
C ILE A 745 4.29 35.06 -46.69
N GLY A 746 3.49 34.24 -46.01
CA GLY A 746 2.27 33.62 -46.56
C GLY A 746 1.05 34.55 -46.63
N ALA A 747 -0.08 34.07 -47.15
CA ALA A 747 -1.36 34.79 -47.11
C ALA A 747 -2.22 34.26 -45.96
N PHE A 748 -2.49 35.02 -44.91
CA PHE A 748 -3.55 34.67 -43.96
C PHE A 748 -4.90 35.16 -44.50
N GLY A 749 -5.97 34.43 -44.22
CA GLY A 749 -7.29 35.04 -44.03
C GLY A 749 -7.23 35.92 -42.78
N ASP A 750 -8.08 35.70 -41.79
CA ASP A 750 -8.06 36.54 -40.58
C ASP A 750 -7.09 35.98 -39.51
N ALA A 751 -6.55 36.84 -38.63
CA ALA A 751 -5.79 36.33 -37.49
C ALA A 751 -6.72 35.64 -36.50
N ILE A 752 -7.79 36.33 -36.12
CA ILE A 752 -8.81 35.85 -35.19
C ILE A 752 -10.18 36.12 -35.80
N THR A 753 -10.93 35.07 -36.06
CA THR A 753 -12.34 35.14 -36.44
C THR A 753 -13.21 34.63 -35.31
N PHE A 754 -14.26 35.39 -34.99
CA PHE A 754 -15.40 34.90 -34.22
C PHE A 754 -16.67 35.11 -35.05
N HIS A 755 -17.42 34.04 -35.31
CA HIS A 755 -18.67 34.08 -36.05
C HIS A 755 -19.82 33.45 -35.27
N GLY A 756 -20.77 34.26 -34.81
CA GLY A 756 -22.00 33.80 -34.16
C GLY A 756 -23.17 33.77 -35.14
N THR A 757 -23.61 32.59 -35.55
CA THR A 757 -24.64 32.41 -36.60
C THR A 757 -26.05 32.17 -36.04
N ALA A 758 -26.14 31.72 -34.78
CA ALA A 758 -27.39 31.29 -34.16
C ALA A 758 -27.92 32.28 -33.12
N ASN A 759 -29.22 32.19 -32.82
CA ASN A 759 -29.91 33.00 -31.83
C ASN A 759 -29.58 32.55 -30.38
N GLY A 760 -28.31 32.67 -29.99
CA GLY A 760 -27.81 32.40 -28.64
C GLY A 760 -27.52 33.69 -27.85
N VAL A 761 -27.05 33.51 -26.60
CA VAL A 761 -26.48 34.60 -25.79
C VAL A 761 -24.97 34.41 -25.76
N MET A 762 -24.24 35.36 -26.36
CA MET A 762 -22.80 35.24 -26.59
C MET A 762 -22.01 36.24 -25.77
N THR A 763 -20.99 35.78 -25.08
CA THR A 763 -19.95 36.63 -24.48
C THR A 763 -18.63 36.34 -25.18
N THR A 764 -18.06 37.33 -25.86
CA THR A 764 -16.81 37.18 -26.61
C THR A 764 -15.77 38.16 -26.06
N ASN A 765 -14.67 37.65 -25.50
CA ASN A 765 -13.56 38.45 -25.02
C ASN A 765 -12.28 38.13 -25.81
N ILE A 766 -11.83 39.07 -26.64
CA ILE A 766 -10.59 38.99 -27.41
C ILE A 766 -9.63 40.04 -26.84
N SER A 767 -8.66 39.62 -26.03
CA SER A 767 -7.79 40.57 -25.35
C SER A 767 -6.33 40.16 -25.24
N ASN A 768 -5.42 41.14 -25.12
CA ASN A 768 -3.98 40.90 -24.93
C ASN A 768 -3.35 39.99 -26.01
N ASN A 769 -3.91 39.90 -27.21
CA ASN A 769 -3.30 39.14 -28.29
C ASN A 769 -2.27 40.00 -29.04
N THR A 770 -1.23 39.36 -29.56
CA THR A 770 -0.20 39.97 -30.41
C THR A 770 -0.33 39.39 -31.81
N ILE A 771 -0.65 40.23 -32.79
CA ILE A 771 -0.84 39.84 -34.19
C ILE A 771 0.18 40.61 -35.01
N ASN A 772 1.12 39.89 -35.61
CA ASN A 772 2.20 40.47 -36.40
C ASN A 772 2.17 39.95 -37.83
N ASN A 773 2.20 40.85 -38.80
CA ASN A 773 2.34 40.52 -40.22
C ASN A 773 3.64 41.12 -40.78
N THR A 774 4.59 40.29 -41.20
CA THR A 774 5.91 40.78 -41.64
C THR A 774 5.98 41.11 -43.13
N ALA A 775 5.57 40.21 -44.01
CA ALA A 775 5.74 40.38 -45.47
C ALA A 775 4.70 39.58 -46.30
N GLY A 776 3.56 39.23 -45.70
CA GLY A 776 2.51 38.40 -46.29
C GLY A 776 1.18 39.14 -46.46
N ALA A 777 0.27 38.59 -47.27
CA ALA A 777 -1.11 39.10 -47.34
C ALA A 777 -1.88 38.71 -46.08
N PHE A 778 -2.79 39.56 -45.63
CA PHE A 778 -3.52 39.35 -44.39
C PHE A 778 -4.97 39.83 -44.58
N GLY A 779 -5.95 39.04 -44.19
CA GLY A 779 -7.34 39.48 -44.06
C GLY A 779 -7.49 40.47 -42.92
N ASN A 780 -8.53 40.34 -42.13
CA ASN A 780 -8.71 41.19 -40.95
C ASN A 780 -7.82 40.68 -39.79
N ALA A 781 -7.30 41.57 -38.94
CA ALA A 781 -6.56 41.09 -37.76
C ALA A 781 -7.52 40.42 -36.79
N ILE A 782 -8.62 41.11 -36.48
CA ILE A 782 -9.72 40.59 -35.67
C ILE A 782 -11.03 40.81 -36.43
N ASN A 783 -11.73 39.72 -36.74
CA ASN A 783 -13.02 39.71 -37.42
C ASN A 783 -14.09 39.13 -36.50
N VAL A 784 -15.07 39.94 -36.10
CA VAL A 784 -16.17 39.50 -35.24
C VAL A 784 -17.51 39.75 -35.94
N ILE A 785 -18.27 38.69 -36.16
CA ILE A 785 -19.55 38.75 -36.88
C ILE A 785 -20.64 38.10 -36.03
N TYR A 786 -21.79 38.76 -35.91
CA TYR A 786 -22.99 38.21 -35.28
C TYR A 786 -24.19 38.32 -36.22
N ASP A 787 -24.74 37.18 -36.67
CA ASP A 787 -25.89 37.12 -37.58
C ASP A 787 -27.25 37.06 -36.86
N ASP A 788 -27.27 36.74 -35.56
CA ASP A 788 -28.46 36.77 -34.71
C ASP A 788 -28.11 36.77 -33.22
N GLY A 789 -29.12 36.73 -32.35
CA GLY A 789 -28.93 36.56 -30.90
C GLY A 789 -28.62 37.86 -30.16
N SER A 790 -28.09 37.72 -28.93
CA SER A 790 -27.57 38.84 -28.14
C SER A 790 -26.08 38.62 -27.89
N ALA A 791 -25.30 39.71 -27.86
CA ALA A 791 -23.85 39.63 -27.74
C ALA A 791 -23.28 40.66 -26.77
N THR A 792 -22.33 40.24 -25.94
CA THR A 792 -21.41 41.13 -25.23
C THR A 792 -20.01 40.88 -25.75
N THR A 793 -19.42 41.88 -26.41
CA THR A 793 -18.13 41.76 -27.07
C THR A 793 -17.12 42.67 -26.39
N THR A 794 -15.94 42.16 -26.08
CA THR A 794 -14.80 42.96 -25.61
C THR A 794 -13.60 42.65 -26.49
N ILE A 795 -13.08 43.66 -27.18
CA ILE A 795 -11.85 43.63 -27.96
C ILE A 795 -10.91 44.64 -27.31
N SER A 796 -9.96 44.18 -26.50
CA SER A 796 -9.14 45.10 -25.70
C SER A 796 -7.68 44.74 -25.53
N GLN A 797 -6.81 45.74 -25.44
CA GLN A 797 -5.38 45.55 -25.17
C GLN A 797 -4.68 44.63 -26.21
N ASN A 798 -5.22 44.50 -27.42
CA ASN A 798 -4.55 43.77 -28.48
C ASN A 798 -3.49 44.66 -29.14
N THR A 799 -2.37 44.06 -29.55
CA THR A 799 -1.33 44.70 -30.35
C THR A 799 -1.37 44.10 -31.74
N ILE A 800 -1.67 44.94 -32.73
CA ILE A 800 -1.76 44.57 -34.15
C ILE A 800 -0.70 45.39 -34.87
N ASP A 801 0.24 44.69 -35.50
CA ASP A 801 1.41 45.30 -36.11
C ASP A 801 1.64 44.73 -37.52
N SER A 802 1.84 45.62 -38.49
CA SER A 802 2.16 45.26 -39.87
C SER A 802 3.47 45.93 -40.30
N ASP A 803 4.45 45.11 -40.66
CA ASP A 803 5.76 45.53 -41.19
C ASP A 803 5.82 45.42 -42.73
N ASP A 804 4.71 45.09 -43.40
CA ASP A 804 4.72 44.74 -44.83
C ASP A 804 5.07 45.93 -45.74
N VAL A 805 5.74 45.64 -46.85
CA VAL A 805 6.26 46.58 -47.85
C VAL A 805 5.45 46.56 -49.15
N GLY A 806 4.32 45.84 -49.23
CA GLY A 806 3.49 45.93 -50.44
C GLY A 806 2.23 45.08 -50.60
N ASN A 807 1.71 44.32 -49.62
CA ASN A 807 0.44 43.57 -49.78
C ASN A 807 -0.70 44.12 -48.92
N LEU A 808 -1.93 44.03 -49.44
CA LEU A 808 -3.15 44.50 -48.78
C LEU A 808 -3.40 43.74 -47.46
N PHE A 809 -3.51 44.48 -46.37
CA PHE A 809 -4.06 44.07 -45.09
C PHE A 809 -5.56 44.44 -45.08
N GLY A 810 -6.43 43.60 -44.55
CA GLY A 810 -7.83 43.96 -44.35
C GLY A 810 -8.04 45.06 -43.31
N THR A 811 -9.17 45.04 -42.63
CA THR A 811 -9.43 45.90 -41.47
C THR A 811 -8.68 45.35 -40.25
N SER A 812 -8.05 46.21 -39.46
CA SER A 812 -7.40 45.77 -38.22
C SER A 812 -8.40 45.14 -37.23
N ILE A 813 -9.49 45.84 -36.91
CA ILE A 813 -10.60 45.30 -36.11
C ILE A 813 -11.91 45.53 -36.85
N TYR A 814 -12.56 44.46 -37.31
CA TYR A 814 -13.88 44.49 -37.93
C TYR A 814 -14.92 43.88 -37.00
N LEU A 815 -16.02 44.61 -36.78
CA LEU A 815 -17.17 44.15 -36.00
C LEU A 815 -18.46 44.34 -36.81
N ASN A 816 -19.15 43.25 -37.12
CA ASN A 816 -20.46 43.27 -37.76
C ASN A 816 -21.57 42.85 -36.78
N LEU A 817 -22.56 43.71 -36.63
CA LEU A 817 -23.72 43.56 -35.77
C LEU A 817 -25.00 43.41 -36.62
N ASN A 818 -25.33 42.18 -36.96
CA ASN A 818 -26.56 41.82 -37.65
C ASN A 818 -27.53 41.09 -36.72
N THR A 819 -27.80 41.65 -35.54
CA THR A 819 -28.52 40.94 -34.47
C THR A 819 -29.95 41.44 -34.27
N THR A 820 -30.83 40.57 -33.73
CA THR A 820 -32.16 40.99 -33.25
C THR A 820 -32.21 41.26 -31.75
N GLY A 821 -31.22 40.78 -31.00
CA GLY A 821 -31.11 40.94 -29.57
C GLY A 821 -30.42 42.24 -29.15
N THR A 822 -29.97 42.28 -27.90
CA THR A 822 -29.20 43.41 -27.37
C THR A 822 -27.71 43.14 -27.57
N THR A 823 -26.98 44.15 -28.03
CA THR A 823 -25.52 44.07 -28.14
C THR A 823 -24.85 45.13 -27.28
N THR A 824 -23.69 44.76 -26.71
CA THR A 824 -22.81 45.71 -26.03
C THR A 824 -21.37 45.37 -26.39
N SER A 825 -20.70 46.30 -27.07
CA SER A 825 -19.36 46.07 -27.60
C SER A 825 -18.37 47.10 -27.04
N TYR A 826 -17.25 46.62 -26.52
CA TYR A 826 -16.13 47.42 -26.02
C TYR A 826 -14.92 47.19 -26.91
N ILE A 827 -14.51 48.18 -27.69
CA ILE A 827 -13.26 48.16 -28.46
C ILE A 827 -12.33 49.18 -27.80
N THR A 828 -11.44 48.72 -26.91
CA THR A 828 -10.72 49.63 -26.02
C THR A 828 -9.26 49.31 -25.82
N GLU A 829 -8.42 50.34 -25.72
CA GLU A 829 -7.00 50.20 -25.38
C GLU A 829 -6.21 49.30 -26.35
N ASN A 830 -6.64 49.16 -27.61
CA ASN A 830 -5.89 48.44 -28.63
C ASN A 830 -4.80 49.33 -29.26
N ILE A 831 -3.70 48.72 -29.66
CA ILE A 831 -2.59 49.37 -30.37
C ILE A 831 -2.55 48.78 -31.78
N ILE A 832 -2.73 49.63 -32.77
CA ILE A 832 -2.65 49.31 -34.19
C ILE A 832 -1.53 50.17 -34.78
N SER A 833 -0.51 49.52 -35.34
CA SER A 833 0.61 50.17 -36.02
C SER A 833 0.87 49.59 -37.40
N ASP A 834 1.19 50.48 -38.34
CA ASP A 834 1.87 50.18 -39.60
C ASP A 834 3.23 50.88 -39.56
N ASP A 835 4.32 50.12 -39.61
CA ASP A 835 5.67 50.67 -39.52
C ASP A 835 6.23 51.11 -40.90
N ASN A 836 5.45 50.95 -41.98
CA ASN A 836 5.87 51.29 -43.33
C ASN A 836 5.06 52.41 -44.01
N ASN A 837 5.69 53.05 -44.99
CA ASN A 837 5.26 54.33 -45.59
C ASN A 837 4.22 54.16 -46.74
N LEU A 838 3.56 53.00 -46.83
CA LEU A 838 2.69 52.58 -47.94
C LEU A 838 1.30 52.09 -47.48
N ALA A 839 0.82 52.51 -46.29
CA ALA A 839 -0.40 52.05 -45.58
C ALA A 839 -1.26 51.03 -46.32
N LEU A 840 -1.36 49.85 -45.70
CA LEU A 840 -1.95 48.69 -46.32
C LEU A 840 -3.23 48.21 -45.63
N PHE A 841 -3.70 48.85 -44.56
CA PHE A 841 -5.00 48.54 -43.93
C PHE A 841 -6.16 49.18 -44.70
N THR A 842 -7.28 48.47 -44.82
CA THR A 842 -8.54 49.08 -45.27
C THR A 842 -9.01 50.12 -44.25
N ASP A 843 -9.11 49.73 -42.97
CA ASP A 843 -9.47 50.62 -41.85
C ASP A 843 -8.79 50.18 -40.56
N GLY A 844 -8.64 51.10 -39.61
CA GLY A 844 -8.17 50.79 -38.26
C GLY A 844 -9.20 49.98 -37.47
N ILE A 845 -10.38 50.55 -37.29
CA ILE A 845 -11.52 49.88 -36.68
C ILE A 845 -12.74 50.15 -37.57
N ALA A 846 -13.40 49.11 -38.07
CA ALA A 846 -14.66 49.25 -38.79
C ALA A 846 -15.79 48.54 -38.03
N VAL A 847 -16.94 49.20 -37.92
CA VAL A 847 -18.13 48.66 -37.27
C VAL A 847 -19.36 48.83 -38.14
N ASP A 848 -19.91 47.69 -38.55
CA ASP A 848 -21.12 47.61 -39.37
C ASP A 848 -22.33 47.23 -38.52
N ILE A 849 -23.41 48.01 -38.63
CA ILE A 849 -24.65 47.79 -37.89
C ILE A 849 -25.78 47.53 -38.91
N ASP A 850 -25.87 46.28 -39.34
CA ASP A 850 -26.80 45.86 -40.39
C ASP A 850 -28.24 45.71 -39.92
N ARG A 851 -28.41 45.39 -38.61
CA ARG A 851 -29.71 45.11 -38.00
C ARG A 851 -29.67 45.26 -36.48
N GLY A 852 -30.82 45.61 -35.90
CA GLY A 852 -31.02 45.69 -34.44
C GLY A 852 -31.16 47.12 -33.95
N THR A 853 -31.95 47.32 -32.90
CA THR A 853 -32.27 48.66 -32.37
C THR A 853 -31.68 48.95 -30.99
N ASN A 854 -31.08 47.94 -30.34
CA ASN A 854 -30.52 48.05 -29.00
C ASN A 854 -29.04 47.67 -29.00
N ASN A 855 -28.24 48.41 -29.77
CA ASN A 855 -26.81 48.26 -29.83
C ASN A 855 -26.14 49.36 -29.00
N THR A 856 -25.14 48.99 -28.19
CA THR A 856 -24.29 49.95 -27.45
C THR A 856 -22.84 49.68 -27.76
N LEU A 857 -22.10 50.71 -28.16
CA LEU A 857 -20.72 50.59 -28.63
C LEU A 857 -19.82 51.58 -27.90
N PHE A 858 -18.68 51.11 -27.41
CA PHE A 858 -17.66 51.91 -26.73
C PHE A 858 -16.32 51.71 -27.46
N ILE A 859 -15.89 52.72 -28.23
CA ILE A 859 -14.60 52.73 -28.92
C ILE A 859 -13.70 53.74 -28.22
N ASN A 860 -12.93 53.29 -27.23
CA ASN A 860 -12.24 54.19 -26.31
C ASN A 860 -10.75 53.90 -26.18
N LYS A 861 -9.92 54.95 -26.12
CA LYS A 861 -8.47 54.87 -25.80
C LYS A 861 -7.67 53.96 -26.75
N ASN A 862 -8.12 53.77 -27.97
CA ASN A 862 -7.34 53.03 -28.97
C ASN A 862 -6.26 53.95 -29.55
N LYS A 863 -5.11 53.36 -29.89
CA LYS A 863 -4.03 54.04 -30.58
C LYS A 863 -3.88 53.42 -31.96
N ILE A 864 -4.26 54.18 -32.97
CA ILE A 864 -4.22 53.79 -34.38
C ILE A 864 -3.20 54.69 -35.06
N ALA A 865 -2.16 54.07 -35.61
CA ALA A 865 -1.12 54.74 -36.37
C ALA A 865 -0.95 54.00 -37.71
N GLN A 866 -1.46 54.59 -38.79
CA GLN A 866 -1.34 54.07 -40.15
C GLN A 866 -0.62 55.12 -40.98
N TYR A 867 0.35 54.79 -41.84
CA TYR A 867 1.11 55.83 -42.58
C TYR A 867 0.97 55.70 -44.10
N GLY A 868 -0.01 56.43 -44.67
CA GLY A 868 -0.15 56.73 -46.10
C GLY A 868 -0.79 55.65 -47.00
N GLY A 869 -2.08 55.78 -47.33
CA GLY A 869 -2.80 54.94 -48.31
C GLY A 869 -3.79 55.75 -49.15
N VAL A 870 -4.76 55.11 -49.83
CA VAL A 870 -5.66 55.81 -50.77
C VAL A 870 -7.09 55.95 -50.24
N PHE A 871 -7.57 55.15 -49.27
CA PHE A 871 -8.99 55.14 -48.87
C PHE A 871 -9.25 54.76 -47.39
N ASP A 872 -8.36 55.10 -46.46
CA ASP A 872 -8.33 54.41 -45.16
C ASP A 872 -8.83 55.30 -44.01
N ASP A 873 -9.81 54.82 -43.22
CA ASP A 873 -10.31 55.51 -42.03
C ASP A 873 -9.68 54.97 -40.74
N GLY A 874 -9.41 55.86 -39.79
CA GLY A 874 -8.95 55.47 -38.46
C GLY A 874 -10.01 54.63 -37.74
N ILE A 875 -11.24 55.15 -37.72
CA ILE A 875 -12.44 54.44 -37.26
C ILE A 875 -13.56 54.68 -38.28
N GLU A 876 -14.21 53.62 -38.76
CA GLU A 876 -15.41 53.66 -39.60
C GLU A 876 -16.60 53.08 -38.84
N ILE A 877 -17.75 53.73 -38.90
CA ILE A 877 -19.02 53.23 -38.36
C ILE A 877 -20.13 53.40 -39.39
N VAL A 878 -20.71 52.28 -39.81
CA VAL A 878 -21.71 52.24 -40.88
C VAL A 878 -23.03 51.67 -40.38
N ALA A 879 -24.13 52.37 -40.67
CA ALA A 879 -25.49 51.83 -40.62
C ALA A 879 -26.21 52.10 -41.93
N ASP A 880 -26.00 51.21 -42.90
CA ASP A 880 -26.53 51.30 -44.27
C ASP A 880 -27.54 50.17 -44.56
N THR A 881 -28.70 50.23 -43.91
CA THR A 881 -29.72 49.18 -44.01
C THR A 881 -31.13 49.73 -44.25
N ILE A 882 -31.91 49.03 -45.08
CA ILE A 882 -33.33 49.35 -45.28
C ILE A 882 -34.21 48.93 -44.09
N SER A 883 -33.71 48.06 -43.21
CA SER A 883 -34.49 47.44 -42.14
C SER A 883 -34.62 48.29 -40.87
N GLY A 884 -33.84 49.37 -40.75
CA GLY A 884 -33.78 50.20 -39.54
C GLY A 884 -32.84 49.61 -38.49
N ALA A 885 -31.67 50.21 -38.32
CA ALA A 885 -30.69 49.90 -37.29
C ALA A 885 -30.42 51.12 -36.39
N SER A 886 -30.20 50.90 -35.10
CA SER A 886 -29.80 51.97 -34.19
C SER A 886 -28.76 51.54 -33.17
N ALA A 887 -27.90 52.48 -32.80
CA ALA A 887 -26.88 52.29 -31.78
C ALA A 887 -26.62 53.57 -30.98
N ASN A 888 -26.29 53.37 -29.70
CA ASN A 888 -25.62 54.39 -28.88
C ASN A 888 -24.12 54.13 -28.94
N VAL A 889 -23.35 55.11 -29.40
CA VAL A 889 -21.93 54.96 -29.67
C VAL A 889 -21.14 56.02 -28.90
N GLN A 890 -20.20 55.56 -28.08
CA GLN A 890 -19.22 56.39 -27.39
C GLN A 890 -17.85 56.22 -28.07
N ILE A 891 -17.23 57.34 -28.47
CA ILE A 891 -15.91 57.36 -29.11
C ILE A 891 -15.03 58.34 -28.33
N HIS A 892 -14.28 57.85 -27.34
CA HIS A 892 -13.50 58.70 -26.43
C HIS A 892 -12.00 58.46 -26.45
N ASP A 893 -11.23 59.55 -26.33
CA ASP A 893 -9.79 59.51 -26.02
C ASP A 893 -8.94 58.66 -26.99
N ASN A 894 -9.36 58.48 -28.25
CA ASN A 894 -8.58 57.73 -29.23
C ASN A 894 -7.47 58.60 -29.87
N ILE A 895 -6.39 57.97 -30.28
CA ILE A 895 -5.32 58.57 -31.09
C ILE A 895 -5.41 57.98 -32.48
N LEU A 896 -5.71 58.80 -33.49
CA LEU A 896 -6.03 58.39 -34.86
C LEU A 896 -5.07 59.11 -35.82
N ASN A 897 -3.82 58.62 -35.86
CA ASN A 897 -2.73 59.24 -36.61
C ASN A 897 -2.51 58.56 -37.97
N GLY A 898 -2.31 59.38 -39.00
CA GLY A 898 -1.79 59.02 -40.32
C GLY A 898 -2.81 58.45 -41.32
N SER A 899 -4.11 58.65 -41.06
CA SER A 899 -5.23 58.47 -42.01
C SER A 899 -5.20 59.45 -43.22
N ALA A 900 -4.05 60.08 -43.49
CA ALA A 900 -3.88 61.22 -44.40
C ALA A 900 -3.78 60.86 -45.89
N GLY A 901 -4.36 59.72 -46.29
CA GLY A 901 -4.48 59.30 -47.69
C GLY A 901 -5.35 60.23 -48.53
N ILE A 902 -5.50 59.94 -49.83
CA ILE A 902 -6.42 60.69 -50.72
C ILE A 902 -7.88 60.28 -50.43
N GLY A 903 -8.42 60.70 -49.28
CA GLY A 903 -9.82 60.47 -48.92
C GLY A 903 -10.06 60.00 -47.48
N GLY A 904 -9.02 59.52 -46.78
CA GLY A 904 -9.11 58.98 -45.43
C GLY A 904 -9.46 60.00 -44.34
N ARG A 905 -10.21 59.55 -43.34
CA ARG A 905 -10.75 60.31 -42.21
C ARG A 905 -10.24 59.70 -40.91
N GLY A 906 -10.14 60.53 -39.86
CA GLY A 906 -9.78 60.05 -38.54
C GLY A 906 -10.92 59.21 -37.99
N LEU A 907 -12.14 59.70 -38.19
CA LEU A 907 -13.40 59.04 -37.91
C LEU A 907 -14.34 59.28 -39.09
N ASP A 908 -14.93 58.22 -39.61
CA ASP A 908 -16.04 58.25 -40.54
C ASP A 908 -17.28 57.62 -39.91
N VAL A 909 -18.40 58.34 -39.96
CA VAL A 909 -19.70 57.83 -39.53
C VAL A 909 -20.71 58.05 -40.63
N PHE A 910 -21.26 56.95 -41.14
CA PHE A 910 -22.15 56.93 -42.27
C PHE A 910 -23.49 56.25 -41.94
N THR A 911 -24.59 56.90 -42.32
CA THR A 911 -25.93 56.32 -42.25
C THR A 911 -26.71 56.59 -43.54
N SER A 912 -27.39 55.56 -44.05
CA SER A 912 -28.26 55.68 -45.23
C SER A 912 -29.43 54.71 -45.24
N PHE A 913 -30.47 55.08 -45.99
CA PHE A 913 -31.74 54.35 -46.15
C PHE A 913 -32.46 54.06 -44.80
N GLY A 914 -33.71 53.60 -44.87
CA GLY A 914 -34.46 53.16 -43.69
C GLY A 914 -34.69 54.25 -42.62
N SER A 915 -34.98 53.82 -41.39
CA SER A 915 -35.05 54.67 -40.19
C SER A 915 -33.82 54.41 -39.31
N ASN A 916 -32.62 54.42 -39.92
CA ASN A 916 -31.37 54.19 -39.21
C ASN A 916 -31.05 55.40 -38.32
N SER A 917 -30.60 55.16 -37.09
CA SER A 917 -30.36 56.22 -36.10
C SER A 917 -29.13 55.92 -35.26
N LEU A 918 -28.10 56.75 -35.36
CA LEU A 918 -26.91 56.68 -34.50
C LEU A 918 -26.89 57.84 -33.51
N LEU A 919 -26.80 57.54 -32.21
CA LEU A 919 -26.56 58.54 -31.16
C LEU A 919 -25.09 58.47 -30.76
N LEU A 920 -24.36 59.57 -30.93
CA LEU A 920 -22.91 59.64 -30.79
C LEU A 920 -22.48 60.58 -29.66
N ASP A 921 -21.64 60.06 -28.76
CA ASP A 921 -20.84 60.83 -27.80
C ASP A 921 -19.36 60.76 -28.23
N VAL A 922 -18.84 61.87 -28.78
CA VAL A 922 -17.50 61.94 -29.40
C VAL A 922 -16.66 63.03 -28.74
N THR A 923 -15.70 62.63 -27.90
CA THR A 923 -14.87 63.57 -27.12
C THR A 923 -13.44 63.05 -26.92
N GLY A 924 -12.49 63.95 -26.65
CA GLY A 924 -11.10 63.60 -26.29
C GLY A 924 -10.24 63.03 -27.43
N ASN A 925 -10.79 62.78 -28.62
CA ASN A 925 -10.04 62.16 -29.71
C ASN A 925 -8.99 63.12 -30.29
N ASN A 926 -7.83 62.58 -30.65
CA ASN A 926 -6.75 63.30 -31.32
C ASN A 926 -6.51 62.66 -32.69
N THR A 927 -6.66 63.45 -33.75
CA THR A 927 -6.49 62.98 -35.13
C THR A 927 -5.75 64.03 -35.96
N ASP A 928 -5.01 63.60 -36.97
CA ASP A 928 -4.34 64.46 -37.95
C ASP A 928 -5.17 64.71 -39.23
N THR A 929 -6.36 64.11 -39.34
CA THR A 929 -7.33 64.30 -40.44
C THR A 929 -8.71 64.76 -39.93
N SER A 930 -9.78 64.63 -40.72
CA SER A 930 -11.12 65.10 -40.34
C SER A 930 -11.96 64.05 -39.64
N LEU A 931 -12.87 64.48 -38.77
CA LEU A 931 -14.04 63.71 -38.34
C LEU A 931 -15.18 64.00 -39.32
N TYR A 932 -15.72 62.97 -39.96
CA TYR A 932 -16.72 63.07 -41.01
C TYR A 932 -18.00 62.37 -40.59
N PHE A 933 -19.14 63.03 -40.82
CA PHE A 933 -20.47 62.53 -40.49
C PHE A 933 -21.39 62.72 -41.68
N GLU A 934 -21.98 61.65 -42.19
CA GLU A 934 -22.91 61.70 -43.32
C GLU A 934 -24.18 60.91 -43.06
N ALA A 935 -25.32 61.59 -43.14
CA ALA A 935 -26.65 61.01 -42.94
C ALA A 935 -27.55 61.34 -44.12
N VAL A 936 -27.81 60.36 -44.98
CA VAL A 936 -28.56 60.57 -46.23
C VAL A 936 -29.77 59.64 -46.35
N LEU A 937 -30.71 59.97 -47.23
CA LEU A 937 -31.81 59.08 -47.67
C LEU A 937 -32.69 58.45 -46.55
N GLY A 938 -32.88 59.14 -45.42
CA GLY A 938 -33.78 58.71 -44.33
C GLY A 938 -33.08 58.36 -43.01
N GLY A 939 -31.76 58.19 -43.03
CA GLY A 939 -30.94 58.04 -41.82
C GLY A 939 -30.81 59.32 -41.00
N GLU A 940 -30.44 59.18 -39.73
CA GLU A 940 -30.18 60.26 -38.80
C GLU A 940 -28.94 59.98 -37.94
N ILE A 941 -28.12 61.02 -37.75
CA ILE A 941 -27.00 61.01 -36.80
C ILE A 941 -27.26 62.13 -35.78
N LEU A 942 -27.30 61.76 -34.50
CA LEU A 942 -27.45 62.66 -33.36
C LEU A 942 -26.13 62.73 -32.60
N VAL A 943 -25.53 63.91 -32.47
CA VAL A 943 -24.25 64.11 -31.74
C VAL A 943 -24.51 64.89 -30.46
N GLU A 944 -24.05 64.39 -29.29
CA GLU A 944 -24.38 64.96 -27.97
C GLU A 944 -24.05 66.46 -27.82
N ASP A 945 -22.90 66.90 -28.33
CA ASP A 945 -22.44 68.31 -28.28
C ASP A 945 -21.88 68.75 -29.64
N LEU A 946 -22.74 68.74 -30.67
CA LEU A 946 -22.39 69.11 -32.04
C LEU A 946 -21.76 70.52 -32.16
N PRO A 947 -22.24 71.58 -31.47
CA PRO A 947 -21.66 72.93 -31.56
C PRO A 947 -20.21 73.02 -31.07
N ASN A 948 -19.81 72.19 -30.10
CA ASN A 948 -18.45 72.19 -29.57
C ASN A 948 -17.64 70.97 -30.04
N LEU A 949 -18.14 70.18 -30.99
CA LEU A 949 -17.53 68.92 -31.42
C LEU A 949 -16.04 69.07 -31.79
N GLN A 950 -15.67 70.16 -32.46
CA GLN A 950 -14.27 70.47 -32.77
C GLN A 950 -13.43 70.69 -31.50
N ILE A 951 -13.92 71.47 -30.54
CA ILE A 951 -13.21 71.78 -29.28
C ILE A 951 -13.07 70.52 -28.43
N ASN A 952 -14.14 69.72 -28.38
CA ASN A 952 -14.19 68.47 -27.62
C ASN A 952 -13.20 67.43 -28.17
N ASN A 953 -12.76 67.55 -29.43
CA ASN A 953 -11.82 66.62 -30.09
C ASN A 953 -10.52 67.33 -30.52
N ASN A 954 -9.92 68.06 -29.59
CA ASN A 954 -8.58 68.65 -29.72
C ASN A 954 -8.37 69.55 -30.95
N GLY A 955 -9.44 70.14 -31.48
CA GLY A 955 -9.38 71.04 -32.63
C GLY A 955 -9.49 70.34 -34.00
N ALA A 956 -9.86 69.06 -34.05
CA ALA A 956 -10.01 68.29 -35.29
C ALA A 956 -10.94 68.97 -36.32
N SER A 957 -10.66 68.77 -37.62
CA SER A 957 -11.53 69.29 -38.69
C SER A 957 -12.83 68.52 -38.74
N ILE A 958 -13.98 69.19 -38.82
CA ILE A 958 -15.30 68.56 -38.81
C ILE A 958 -16.00 68.74 -40.16
N THR A 959 -16.54 67.66 -40.72
CA THR A 959 -17.41 67.68 -41.90
C THR A 959 -18.73 67.00 -41.59
N THR A 960 -19.85 67.66 -41.86
CA THR A 960 -21.20 67.09 -41.66
C THR A 960 -22.03 67.24 -42.94
N ILE A 961 -22.65 66.16 -43.41
CA ILE A 961 -23.51 66.14 -44.59
C ILE A 961 -24.86 65.51 -44.26
N GLY A 962 -25.94 66.16 -44.67
CA GLY A 962 -27.30 65.62 -44.54
C GLY A 962 -27.91 65.79 -43.14
N ASN A 963 -28.64 64.77 -42.66
CA ASN A 963 -29.43 64.83 -41.42
C ASN A 963 -28.57 64.56 -40.16
N VAL A 964 -27.57 65.41 -39.94
CA VAL A 964 -26.72 65.40 -38.73
C VAL A 964 -27.19 66.50 -37.80
N GLN A 965 -27.61 66.15 -36.58
CA GLN A 965 -28.21 67.07 -35.62
C GLN A 965 -27.53 66.98 -34.26
N ASN A 966 -27.73 68.02 -33.44
CA ASN A 966 -27.39 67.93 -32.02
C ASN A 966 -28.40 67.00 -31.32
N ALA A 967 -27.93 66.11 -30.45
CA ALA A 967 -28.83 65.30 -29.63
C ALA A 967 -29.71 66.19 -28.74
N PRO A 968 -30.96 65.78 -28.45
CA PRO A 968 -31.92 66.56 -27.66
C PRO A 968 -31.60 66.67 -26.17
#